data_AF-A0A2U2S5S0-F1
#
_entry.id   AF-A0A2U2S5S0-F1
#
_cell.length_a   1.000
_cell.length_b   1.000
_cell.length_c   1.000
_cell.angle_alpha   90.00
_cell.angle_beta   90.00
_cell.angle_gamma   90.00
#
_symmetry.space_group_name_H-M   'P 1'
#
loop_
_entity.id
_entity.type
_entity.pdbx_description
1 polymer ?
#
loop_
_entity_poly.entity_id
_entity_poly.type
_entity_poly.pdbx_seq_one_letter_code
_entity_poly.pdbx_strand_id
1 'polypeptide(L)'
;MSAESDRLAYIAEIAKLYFESGMTIAQIAEIKKMTSDEVGAVLEEARHRNIVYVQYKQPLPTDTLLEDELVSIFKLKAAKVLMRGNRSYNEVLQDLGALGAQYFESELKQNSVVGISWGSALYHLIHSIRPRSLPDVEVVQLIGAMGNENNPTDGPILAQLLANRLGSRIRYLHAPLLVEKGDSAEVLMHERSIRETLEHAKKVTIGLVGIGTVDPELNSLLRAGYLTPEELREIEAQGAIGDVCAQYFDADGKWLNIDINRRVIGISADAVRRIPTLIGVAAGDKKVKPILAALKGQFVNVLITDDVTAQAVLDHYRHKEEKKVGEPIVENVVPLISLKGIWKVFSGVPVLRGVDIELYPGEIHALLGGNGSGKSTLMKIVSGVYQPDAGAIALDGSPVSIHDPADGHLKGIYLVPQEPKLFPHLTVLENLLIGSDIQYDQIRDKLHRLIDLLHFEANLNEPAGTLNIANQQILEILRGLIRDVRILILDEPTSALTFREVELLFKRMRLLRDEGIGIFFISHRLNEILEISDRVSVLRDGNLVLSAKTASLNSRALIQAMLPEESDENGSGLDKLKGKKALKTNKVLEARDFRGEMFDGVNIYVNEGEIVGLAGVVGAGRTELARSLVGLEPNTKGNLFVDGKQILHRNPTECRNFGLVYMPEDRHAHGVFLDRPSIETMSCTVLDRLGRVFLDVKREEELGNRFVEQFRIHLRNLGQVTRTLSGGNQQKVLLSKTLASRPRVVVLDEPTRGIDVKARRDVYRIIQALTQEGIGVLLISSDLEEIVQWCDRVYVMYQGRIVKELSHHECNIERVMAASFGILE
;
A
#
# COMPACT_ATOMS: atom_id res chain seq x y z
N MET A 1 -22.70 -35.93 -23.35
CA MET A 1 -21.78 -35.74 -22.20
C MET A 1 -21.17 -37.06 -21.67
N SER A 2 -21.65 -38.28 -21.99
CA SER A 2 -21.06 -39.52 -21.42
C SER A 2 -19.81 -40.04 -22.16
N ALA A 3 -19.82 -40.16 -23.48
CA ALA A 3 -18.74 -40.82 -24.22
C ALA A 3 -17.38 -40.09 -24.14
N GLU A 4 -17.39 -38.76 -24.06
CA GLU A 4 -16.17 -37.95 -23.95
C GLU A 4 -15.55 -38.03 -22.55
N SER A 5 -16.37 -38.09 -21.51
CA SER A 5 -15.92 -38.29 -20.13
C SER A 5 -15.30 -39.68 -19.93
N ASP A 6 -15.91 -40.71 -20.50
CA ASP A 6 -15.42 -42.09 -20.43
C ASP A 6 -14.08 -42.25 -21.16
N ARG A 7 -13.92 -41.56 -22.31
CA ARG A 7 -12.66 -41.53 -23.04
C ARG A 7 -11.56 -40.81 -22.27
N LEU A 8 -11.87 -39.67 -21.63
CA LEU A 8 -10.90 -38.94 -20.80
C LEU A 8 -10.46 -39.76 -19.58
N ALA A 9 -11.40 -40.44 -18.90
CA ALA A 9 -11.08 -41.34 -17.79
C ALA A 9 -10.17 -42.49 -18.23
N TYR A 10 -10.43 -43.06 -19.40
CA TYR A 10 -9.63 -44.14 -19.97
C TYR A 10 -8.20 -43.69 -20.36
N ILE A 11 -8.07 -42.50 -20.97
CA ILE A 11 -6.76 -41.91 -21.29
C ILE A 11 -5.96 -41.63 -20.01
N ALA A 12 -6.61 -41.07 -18.98
CA ALA A 12 -5.98 -40.79 -17.69
C ALA A 12 -5.50 -42.07 -16.99
N GLU A 13 -6.28 -43.16 -17.05
CA GLU A 13 -5.90 -44.45 -16.46
C GLU A 13 -4.62 -45.02 -17.10
N ILE A 14 -4.53 -45.02 -18.43
CA ILE A 14 -3.34 -45.48 -19.17
C ILE A 14 -2.14 -44.59 -18.90
N ALA A 15 -2.33 -43.26 -18.87
CA ALA A 15 -1.29 -42.31 -18.52
C ALA A 15 -0.73 -42.55 -17.10
N LYS A 16 -1.60 -42.88 -16.14
CA LYS A 16 -1.21 -43.17 -14.75
C LYS A 16 -0.31 -44.40 -14.65
N LEU A 17 -0.64 -45.47 -15.35
CA LEU A 17 0.19 -46.69 -15.38
C LEU A 17 1.59 -46.44 -15.93
N TYR A 18 1.70 -45.57 -16.94
CA TYR A 18 3.00 -45.24 -17.54
C TYR A 18 3.81 -44.24 -16.71
N PHE A 19 3.23 -43.08 -16.38
CA PHE A 19 3.94 -41.96 -15.77
C PHE A 19 4.05 -42.04 -14.25
N GLU A 20 3.05 -42.61 -13.55
CA GLU A 20 3.09 -42.73 -12.08
C GLU A 20 3.59 -44.10 -11.62
N SER A 21 3.11 -45.18 -12.24
CA SER A 21 3.48 -46.55 -11.85
C SER A 21 4.78 -47.06 -12.51
N GLY A 22 5.35 -46.30 -13.45
CA GLY A 22 6.63 -46.62 -14.12
C GLY A 22 6.59 -47.86 -15.02
N MET A 23 5.41 -48.31 -15.44
CA MET A 23 5.28 -49.47 -16.32
C MET A 23 5.73 -49.15 -17.74
N THR A 24 6.33 -50.11 -18.43
CA THR A 24 6.72 -49.97 -19.84
C THR A 24 5.50 -50.07 -20.76
N ILE A 25 5.59 -49.50 -21.97
CA ILE A 25 4.52 -49.56 -22.99
C ILE A 25 4.09 -51.00 -23.25
N ALA A 26 5.04 -51.94 -23.31
CA ALA A 26 4.76 -53.36 -23.55
C ALA A 26 3.95 -54.01 -22.40
N GLN A 27 4.27 -53.68 -21.14
CA GLN A 27 3.52 -54.18 -19.98
C GLN A 27 2.09 -53.64 -19.95
N ILE A 28 1.90 -52.37 -20.30
CA ILE A 28 0.58 -51.75 -20.37
C ILE A 28 -0.25 -52.35 -21.52
N ALA A 29 0.39 -52.58 -22.68
CA ALA A 29 -0.22 -53.22 -23.83
C ALA A 29 -0.78 -54.61 -23.49
N GLU A 30 0.00 -55.42 -22.74
CA GLU A 30 -0.44 -56.74 -22.28
C GLU A 30 -1.62 -56.65 -21.30
N ILE A 31 -1.54 -55.76 -20.29
CA ILE A 31 -2.58 -55.60 -19.26
C ILE A 31 -3.90 -55.08 -19.86
N LYS A 32 -3.82 -54.12 -20.79
CA LYS A 32 -4.99 -53.48 -21.40
C LYS A 32 -5.46 -54.20 -22.66
N LYS A 33 -4.80 -55.30 -23.06
CA LYS A 33 -5.07 -56.05 -24.30
C LYS A 33 -5.07 -55.15 -25.53
N MET A 34 -4.06 -54.29 -25.60
CA MET A 34 -3.81 -53.35 -26.69
C MET A 34 -2.47 -53.69 -27.34
N THR A 35 -2.23 -53.15 -28.52
CA THR A 35 -0.90 -53.14 -29.13
C THR A 35 -0.04 -52.03 -28.51
N SER A 36 1.28 -52.16 -28.58
CA SER A 36 2.21 -51.12 -28.11
C SER A 36 1.99 -49.78 -28.81
N ASP A 37 1.62 -49.80 -30.10
CA ASP A 37 1.34 -48.61 -30.89
C ASP A 37 0.07 -47.90 -30.42
N GLU A 38 -0.97 -48.65 -30.06
CA GLU A 38 -2.21 -48.09 -29.51
C GLU A 38 -1.98 -47.45 -28.13
N VAL A 39 -1.14 -48.05 -27.29
CA VAL A 39 -0.74 -47.46 -26.00
C VAL A 39 0.07 -46.18 -26.23
N GLY A 40 1.00 -46.20 -27.19
CA GLY A 40 1.77 -45.01 -27.59
C GLY A 40 0.87 -43.86 -28.07
N ALA A 41 -0.11 -44.15 -28.91
CA ALA A 41 -1.08 -43.17 -29.41
C ALA A 41 -1.94 -42.57 -28.30
N VAL A 42 -2.36 -43.37 -27.31
CA VAL A 42 -3.11 -42.87 -26.14
C VAL A 42 -2.24 -41.97 -25.26
N LEU A 43 -0.96 -42.28 -25.08
CA LEU A 43 -0.03 -41.45 -24.32
C LEU A 43 0.30 -40.13 -25.04
N GLU A 44 0.39 -40.14 -26.37
CA GLU A 44 0.48 -38.91 -27.18
C GLU A 44 -0.81 -38.08 -27.08
N GLU A 45 -1.97 -38.71 -27.17
CA GLU A 45 -3.27 -38.06 -27.01
C GLU A 45 -3.38 -37.40 -25.61
N ALA A 46 -2.87 -38.08 -24.56
CA ALA A 46 -2.81 -37.54 -23.20
C ALA A 46 -1.95 -36.27 -23.11
N ARG A 47 -0.82 -36.22 -23.83
CA ARG A 47 0.04 -35.02 -23.89
C ARG A 47 -0.62 -33.89 -24.67
N HIS A 48 -1.18 -34.19 -25.84
CA HIS A 48 -1.81 -33.18 -26.69
C HIS A 48 -3.05 -32.54 -26.03
N ARG A 49 -3.78 -33.30 -25.22
CA ARG A 49 -4.94 -32.81 -24.45
C ARG A 49 -4.57 -32.17 -23.11
N ASN A 50 -3.28 -32.00 -22.81
CA ASN A 50 -2.79 -31.49 -21.52
C ASN A 50 -3.26 -32.30 -20.28
N ILE A 51 -3.52 -33.60 -20.44
CA ILE A 51 -3.88 -34.51 -19.34
C ILE A 51 -2.63 -34.87 -18.51
N VAL A 52 -1.46 -34.85 -19.15
CA VAL A 52 -0.15 -35.10 -18.52
C VAL A 52 0.76 -33.91 -18.73
N TYR A 53 1.33 -33.38 -17.64
CA TYR A 53 2.38 -32.37 -17.68
C TYR A 53 3.69 -32.96 -17.13
N VAL A 54 4.77 -32.90 -17.93
CA VAL A 54 6.10 -33.38 -17.52
C VAL A 54 6.94 -32.17 -17.12
N GLN A 55 7.14 -31.98 -15.82
CA GLN A 55 7.98 -30.92 -15.30
C GLN A 55 9.41 -31.42 -15.07
N TYR A 56 10.36 -30.94 -15.86
CA TYR A 56 11.79 -31.16 -15.61
C TYR A 56 12.25 -30.23 -14.50
N LYS A 57 12.34 -30.74 -13.26
CA LYS A 57 12.93 -29.98 -12.14
C LYS A 57 14.45 -30.06 -12.24
N GLN A 58 15.09 -28.96 -12.66
CA GLN A 58 16.53 -28.80 -12.46
C GLN A 58 16.84 -28.85 -10.95
N PRO A 59 17.98 -29.43 -10.52
CA PRO A 59 18.39 -29.39 -9.13
C PRO A 59 18.47 -27.92 -8.68
N LEU A 60 17.82 -27.62 -7.55
CA LEU A 60 17.78 -26.26 -7.01
C LEU A 60 19.21 -25.88 -6.56
N PRO A 61 19.71 -24.70 -6.95
CA PRO A 61 21.04 -24.27 -6.53
C PRO A 61 21.05 -24.03 -5.01
N THR A 62 22.01 -24.64 -4.32
CA THR A 62 22.16 -24.53 -2.87
C THR A 62 23.55 -24.02 -2.49
N ASP A 63 23.62 -23.17 -1.47
CA ASP A 63 24.88 -22.64 -0.95
C ASP A 63 25.46 -23.59 0.11
N THR A 64 26.40 -24.43 -0.30
CA THR A 64 27.01 -25.44 0.58
C THR A 64 27.87 -24.83 1.68
N LEU A 65 28.44 -23.63 1.48
CA LEU A 65 29.27 -22.98 2.50
C LEU A 65 28.40 -22.49 3.66
N LEU A 66 27.28 -21.85 3.36
CA LEU A 66 26.31 -21.44 4.37
C LEU A 66 25.64 -22.63 5.06
N GLU A 67 25.39 -23.72 4.33
CA GLU A 67 24.89 -24.97 4.91
C GLU A 67 25.84 -25.53 5.97
N ASP A 68 27.12 -25.71 5.61
CA ASP A 68 28.14 -26.27 6.50
C ASP A 68 28.36 -25.38 7.72
N GLU A 69 28.33 -24.06 7.54
CA GLU A 69 28.50 -23.10 8.63
C GLU A 69 27.33 -23.14 9.63
N LEU A 70 26.09 -23.11 9.15
CA LEU A 70 24.89 -23.22 10.01
C LEU A 70 24.88 -24.54 10.78
N VAL A 71 25.25 -25.65 10.13
CA VAL A 71 25.37 -26.98 10.76
C VAL A 71 26.40 -26.96 11.86
N SER A 72 27.58 -26.39 11.60
CA SER A 72 28.68 -26.31 12.56
C SER A 72 28.33 -25.47 13.78
N ILE A 73 27.83 -24.25 13.57
CA ILE A 73 27.57 -23.28 14.66
C ILE A 73 26.41 -23.73 15.55
N PHE A 74 25.28 -24.11 14.94
CA PHE A 74 24.07 -24.45 15.69
C PHE A 74 23.93 -25.95 15.98
N LYS A 75 24.92 -26.76 15.61
CA LYS A 75 24.93 -28.23 15.78
C LYS A 75 23.69 -28.88 15.16
N LEU A 76 23.29 -28.41 13.97
CA LEU A 76 22.14 -28.94 13.26
C LEU A 76 22.45 -30.33 12.70
N LYS A 77 21.41 -31.15 12.56
CA LYS A 77 21.49 -32.41 11.81
C LYS A 77 21.76 -32.13 10.33
N ALA A 78 21.14 -31.07 9.78
CA ALA A 78 21.40 -30.57 8.44
C ALA A 78 20.90 -29.12 8.28
N ALA A 79 21.44 -28.42 7.29
CA ALA A 79 20.86 -27.21 6.74
C ALA A 79 20.73 -27.37 5.23
N LYS A 80 19.72 -26.74 4.63
CA LYS A 80 19.59 -26.57 3.18
C LYS A 80 19.35 -25.10 2.88
N VAL A 81 20.28 -24.50 2.14
CA VAL A 81 20.29 -23.05 1.88
C VAL A 81 20.07 -22.83 0.40
N LEU A 82 18.86 -22.41 0.02
CA LEU A 82 18.52 -22.09 -1.36
C LEU A 82 19.26 -20.82 -1.79
N MET A 83 20.03 -20.89 -2.89
CA MET A 83 20.52 -19.68 -3.54
C MET A 83 19.35 -18.96 -4.23
N ARG A 84 18.86 -17.90 -3.62
CA ARG A 84 17.62 -17.21 -4.02
C ARG A 84 17.77 -16.56 -5.41
N GLY A 85 18.90 -15.93 -5.69
CA GLY A 85 19.09 -15.13 -6.92
C GLY A 85 18.08 -13.98 -7.02
N ASN A 86 17.56 -13.68 -8.22
CA ASN A 86 16.59 -12.60 -8.45
C ASN A 86 15.12 -13.03 -8.31
N ARG A 87 14.84 -14.15 -7.64
CA ARG A 87 13.48 -14.69 -7.50
C ARG A 87 12.64 -13.86 -6.53
N SER A 88 11.35 -13.67 -6.86
CA SER A 88 10.37 -13.01 -5.99
C SER A 88 10.09 -13.81 -4.73
N TYR A 89 9.54 -13.18 -3.69
CA TYR A 89 9.28 -13.86 -2.41
C TYR A 89 8.37 -15.09 -2.53
N ASN A 90 7.36 -15.06 -3.41
CA ASN A 90 6.48 -16.21 -3.64
C ASN A 90 7.19 -17.36 -4.37
N GLU A 91 8.06 -17.04 -5.33
CA GLU A 91 8.91 -18.02 -6.01
C GLU A 91 9.92 -18.64 -5.04
N VAL A 92 10.50 -17.82 -4.15
CA VAL A 92 11.39 -18.29 -3.08
C VAL A 92 10.66 -19.24 -2.13
N LEU A 93 9.44 -18.91 -1.68
CA LEU A 93 8.65 -19.81 -0.84
C LEU A 93 8.31 -21.13 -1.55
N GLN A 94 8.02 -21.09 -2.85
CA GLN A 94 7.77 -22.28 -3.64
C GLN A 94 9.03 -23.15 -3.78
N ASP A 95 10.17 -22.55 -4.08
CA ASP A 95 11.46 -23.23 -4.23
C ASP A 95 11.99 -23.75 -2.89
N LEU A 96 11.78 -23.02 -1.79
CA LEU A 96 12.04 -23.51 -0.43
C LEU A 96 11.17 -24.71 -0.07
N GLY A 97 9.90 -24.67 -0.47
CA GLY A 97 9.00 -25.81 -0.37
C GLY A 97 9.55 -27.01 -1.14
N ALA A 98 10.01 -26.80 -2.38
CA ALA A 98 10.58 -27.86 -3.20
C ALA A 98 11.90 -28.41 -2.64
N LEU A 99 12.79 -27.56 -2.13
CA LEU A 99 14.04 -27.96 -1.47
C LEU A 99 13.77 -28.73 -0.17
N GLY A 100 12.82 -28.26 0.64
CA GLY A 100 12.36 -28.93 1.85
C GLY A 100 11.72 -30.28 1.56
N ALA A 101 10.95 -30.40 0.47
CA ALA A 101 10.36 -31.66 0.04
C ALA A 101 11.43 -32.68 -0.37
N GLN A 102 12.47 -32.24 -1.11
CA GLN A 102 13.59 -33.10 -1.47
C GLN A 102 14.32 -33.64 -0.24
N TYR A 103 14.61 -32.78 0.74
CA TYR A 103 15.23 -33.21 1.98
C TYR A 103 14.33 -34.15 2.78
N PHE A 104 13.05 -33.81 2.95
CA PHE A 104 12.05 -34.64 3.62
C PHE A 104 11.96 -36.04 2.99
N GLU A 105 11.86 -36.13 1.66
CA GLU A 105 11.80 -37.40 0.94
C GLU A 105 13.07 -38.25 1.11
N SER A 106 14.23 -37.63 1.32
CA SER A 106 15.50 -38.32 1.55
C SER A 106 15.60 -38.95 2.95
N GLU A 107 14.91 -38.36 3.93
CA GLU A 107 14.88 -38.85 5.32
C GLU A 107 13.71 -39.83 5.57
N LEU A 108 12.72 -39.86 4.67
CA LEU A 108 11.51 -40.66 4.83
C LEU A 108 11.79 -42.17 4.70
N LYS A 109 11.52 -42.92 5.78
CA LYS A 109 11.62 -44.39 5.86
C LYS A 109 10.23 -45.05 5.85
N GLN A 110 10.14 -46.34 5.50
CA GLN A 110 8.87 -47.07 5.39
C GLN A 110 8.00 -47.04 6.65
N ASN A 111 8.58 -47.02 7.85
CA ASN A 111 7.83 -47.01 9.13
C ASN A 111 7.90 -45.63 9.84
N SER A 112 8.04 -44.55 9.08
CA SER A 112 8.14 -43.21 9.67
C SER A 112 6.80 -42.75 10.24
N VAL A 113 6.85 -42.10 11.39
CA VAL A 113 5.72 -41.32 11.93
C VAL A 113 6.03 -39.87 11.64
N VAL A 114 5.26 -39.26 10.75
CA VAL A 114 5.48 -37.90 10.24
C VAL A 114 4.53 -36.94 10.95
N GLY A 115 5.08 -36.06 11.78
CA GLY A 115 4.33 -34.98 12.42
C GLY A 115 4.27 -33.77 11.52
N ILE A 116 3.10 -33.13 11.42
CA ILE A 116 2.97 -31.86 10.70
C ILE A 116 2.21 -30.81 11.51
N SER A 117 2.74 -29.59 11.46
CA SER A 117 2.11 -28.38 12.01
C SER A 117 1.33 -27.67 10.89
N TRP A 118 1.34 -26.33 10.89
CA TRP A 118 0.62 -25.48 9.95
C TRP A 118 1.54 -24.49 9.20
N GLY A 119 0.99 -23.76 8.25
CA GLY A 119 1.63 -22.57 7.68
C GLY A 119 1.95 -22.66 6.18
N SER A 120 2.20 -21.49 5.58
CA SER A 120 2.38 -21.32 4.14
C SER A 120 3.62 -22.03 3.58
N ALA A 121 4.74 -22.01 4.29
CA ALA A 121 5.95 -22.71 3.87
C ALA A 121 5.73 -24.24 3.80
N LEU A 122 4.99 -24.79 4.76
CA LEU A 122 4.64 -26.22 4.77
C LEU A 122 3.65 -26.56 3.65
N TYR A 123 2.71 -25.66 3.35
CA TYR A 123 1.81 -25.82 2.19
C TYR A 123 2.61 -26.01 0.89
N HIS A 124 3.59 -25.15 0.60
CA HIS A 124 4.43 -25.29 -0.60
C HIS A 124 5.30 -26.55 -0.59
N LEU A 125 5.80 -26.95 0.59
CA LEU A 125 6.55 -28.19 0.75
C LEU A 125 5.70 -29.39 0.37
N ILE A 126 4.50 -29.54 0.92
CA ILE A 126 3.62 -30.68 0.64
C ILE A 126 3.25 -30.76 -0.83
N HIS A 127 2.98 -29.62 -1.47
CA HIS A 127 2.67 -29.56 -2.90
C HIS A 127 3.84 -29.98 -3.79
N SER A 128 5.06 -29.95 -3.26
CA SER A 128 6.27 -30.35 -3.96
C SER A 128 6.67 -31.81 -3.75
N ILE A 129 6.05 -32.50 -2.78
CA ILE A 129 6.25 -33.94 -2.52
C ILE A 129 5.67 -34.76 -3.67
N ARG A 130 6.43 -35.77 -4.12
CA ARG A 130 5.99 -36.70 -5.16
C ARG A 130 4.96 -37.66 -4.59
N PRO A 131 3.84 -37.91 -5.30
CA PRO A 131 2.90 -38.95 -4.93
C PRO A 131 3.60 -40.31 -4.73
N ARG A 132 3.34 -40.96 -3.60
CA ARG A 132 3.82 -42.32 -3.27
C ARG A 132 2.70 -43.12 -2.61
N SER A 133 2.89 -44.43 -2.48
CA SER A 133 2.01 -45.31 -1.72
C SER A 133 2.82 -45.98 -0.60
N LEU A 134 2.77 -45.38 0.58
CA LEU A 134 3.51 -45.77 1.78
C LEU A 134 2.51 -46.05 2.93
N PRO A 135 1.82 -47.20 2.92
CA PRO A 135 0.76 -47.50 3.88
C PRO A 135 1.27 -47.71 5.32
N ASP A 136 2.58 -47.98 5.48
CA ASP A 136 3.26 -48.15 6.77
C ASP A 136 3.76 -46.83 7.37
N VAL A 137 3.69 -45.73 6.61
CA VAL A 137 3.89 -44.37 7.11
C VAL A 137 2.60 -43.89 7.76
N GLU A 138 2.74 -43.08 8.81
CA GLU A 138 1.62 -42.46 9.49
C GLU A 138 1.84 -40.96 9.63
N VAL A 139 0.85 -40.16 9.25
CA VAL A 139 0.84 -38.71 9.40
C VAL A 139 0.09 -38.33 10.67
N VAL A 140 0.68 -37.50 11.51
CA VAL A 140 0.12 -37.05 12.79
C VAL A 140 0.04 -35.53 12.81
N GLN A 141 -1.15 -35.00 13.07
CA GLN A 141 -1.36 -33.57 13.29
C GLN A 141 -0.77 -33.13 14.64
N LEU A 142 0.12 -32.14 14.65
CA LEU A 142 0.86 -31.72 15.85
C LEU A 142 0.15 -30.67 16.71
N ILE A 143 -0.75 -29.87 16.13
CA ILE A 143 -1.46 -28.76 16.80
C ILE A 143 -2.94 -28.76 16.41
N GLY A 144 -3.80 -28.21 17.27
CA GLY A 144 -5.24 -28.15 17.01
C GLY A 144 -5.60 -27.33 15.76
N ALA A 145 -6.87 -27.41 15.35
CA ALA A 145 -7.36 -26.77 14.12
C ALA A 145 -7.69 -25.27 14.31
N MET A 146 -7.45 -24.46 13.27
CA MET A 146 -7.94 -23.08 13.17
C MET A 146 -9.45 -22.98 12.87
N GLY A 147 -10.15 -24.08 12.60
CA GLY A 147 -11.60 -24.07 12.41
C GLY A 147 -12.09 -23.23 11.20
N ASN A 148 -11.21 -22.84 10.29
CA ASN A 148 -11.54 -22.09 9.08
C ASN A 148 -11.37 -23.01 7.86
N GLU A 149 -12.48 -23.58 7.38
CA GLU A 149 -12.49 -24.54 6.26
C GLU A 149 -11.91 -23.99 4.95
N ASN A 150 -11.82 -22.66 4.81
CA ASN A 150 -11.28 -22.00 3.62
C ASN A 150 -9.78 -21.63 3.74
N ASN A 151 -9.09 -21.99 4.83
CA ASN A 151 -7.67 -21.72 4.97
C ASN A 151 -6.81 -22.93 4.55
N PRO A 152 -6.17 -22.91 3.37
CA PRO A 152 -5.38 -24.05 2.88
C PRO A 152 -4.12 -24.35 3.72
N THR A 153 -3.77 -23.49 4.68
CA THR A 153 -2.60 -23.64 5.55
C THR A 153 -2.93 -24.22 6.93
N ASP A 154 -4.19 -24.55 7.23
CA ASP A 154 -4.62 -25.13 8.50
C ASP A 154 -4.08 -26.56 8.71
N GLY A 155 -3.83 -26.93 9.96
CA GLY A 155 -3.23 -28.20 10.37
C GLY A 155 -3.95 -29.45 9.84
N PRO A 156 -5.28 -29.58 9.98
CA PRO A 156 -6.02 -30.72 9.45
C PRO A 156 -5.90 -30.86 7.93
N ILE A 157 -5.96 -29.73 7.21
CA ILE A 157 -5.87 -29.69 5.75
C ILE A 157 -4.48 -30.12 5.29
N LEU A 158 -3.42 -29.56 5.89
CA LEU A 158 -2.05 -29.93 5.57
C LEU A 158 -1.75 -31.39 5.91
N ALA A 159 -2.23 -31.90 7.05
CA ALA A 159 -2.09 -33.30 7.42
C ALA A 159 -2.77 -34.21 6.39
N GLN A 160 -4.00 -33.88 5.97
CA GLN A 160 -4.73 -34.66 4.96
C GLN A 160 -4.04 -34.63 3.59
N LEU A 161 -3.55 -33.46 3.17
CA LEU A 161 -2.81 -33.31 1.91
C LEU A 161 -1.52 -34.12 1.92
N LEU A 162 -0.76 -34.08 3.02
CA LEU A 162 0.46 -34.88 3.18
C LEU A 162 0.14 -36.38 3.17
N ALA A 163 -0.90 -36.80 3.89
CA ALA A 163 -1.31 -38.20 3.94
C ALA A 163 -1.70 -38.72 2.54
N ASN A 164 -2.42 -37.91 1.77
CA ASN A 164 -2.80 -38.20 0.38
C ASN A 164 -1.59 -38.29 -0.54
N ARG A 165 -0.62 -37.37 -0.41
CA ARG A 165 0.62 -37.41 -1.20
C ARG A 165 1.45 -38.65 -0.88
N LEU A 166 1.45 -39.14 0.35
CA LEU A 166 2.22 -40.31 0.76
C LEU A 166 1.45 -41.63 0.64
N GLY A 167 0.14 -41.61 0.39
CA GLY A 167 -0.71 -42.81 0.41
C GLY A 167 -0.68 -43.50 1.78
N SER A 168 -0.72 -42.70 2.85
CA SER A 168 -0.45 -43.10 4.23
C SER A 168 -1.66 -42.89 5.15
N ARG A 169 -1.61 -43.45 6.37
CA ARG A 169 -2.68 -43.24 7.37
C ARG A 169 -2.53 -41.89 8.05
N ILE A 170 -3.63 -41.31 8.49
CA ILE A 170 -3.66 -40.03 9.21
C ILE A 170 -4.25 -40.16 10.60
N ARG A 171 -3.65 -39.49 11.59
CA ARG A 171 -4.24 -39.21 12.90
C ARG A 171 -4.48 -37.72 13.07
N TYR A 172 -5.75 -37.38 13.21
CA TYR A 172 -6.19 -36.02 13.50
C TYR A 172 -6.09 -35.71 14.98
N LEU A 173 -5.78 -34.45 15.27
CA LEU A 173 -5.95 -33.89 16.60
C LEU A 173 -7.31 -33.18 16.61
N HIS A 174 -8.32 -33.86 17.15
CA HIS A 174 -9.71 -33.37 17.21
C HIS A 174 -9.90 -32.32 18.32
N ALA A 175 -9.17 -31.22 18.21
CA ALA A 175 -9.21 -30.10 19.16
C ALA A 175 -9.07 -28.77 18.42
N PRO A 176 -9.66 -27.67 18.94
CA PRO A 176 -9.31 -26.33 18.48
C PRO A 176 -7.85 -26.02 18.79
N LEU A 177 -7.22 -25.17 17.99
CA LEU A 177 -5.84 -24.74 18.23
C LEU A 177 -5.69 -23.97 19.55
N LEU A 178 -6.62 -23.05 19.79
CA LEU A 178 -6.57 -22.10 20.88
C LEU A 178 -7.93 -22.07 21.59
N VAL A 179 -7.90 -22.07 22.92
CA VAL A 179 -9.09 -21.89 23.76
C VAL A 179 -9.04 -20.57 24.51
N GLU A 180 -10.15 -20.13 25.10
CA GLU A 180 -10.21 -18.84 25.82
C GLU A 180 -9.37 -18.81 27.10
N LYS A 181 -9.22 -19.94 27.81
CA LYS A 181 -8.57 -20.02 29.12
C LYS A 181 -7.62 -21.22 29.20
N GLY A 182 -6.50 -21.05 29.90
CA GLY A 182 -5.52 -22.14 30.10
C GLY A 182 -6.11 -23.38 30.77
N ASP A 183 -6.96 -23.21 31.79
CA ASP A 183 -7.63 -24.33 32.47
C ASP A 183 -8.50 -25.15 31.51
N SER A 184 -9.13 -24.50 30.52
CA SER A 184 -9.91 -25.19 29.47
C SER A 184 -9.02 -26.03 28.56
N ALA A 185 -7.79 -25.58 28.27
CA ALA A 185 -6.83 -26.33 27.48
C ALA A 185 -6.39 -27.58 28.24
N GLU A 186 -6.12 -27.45 29.54
CA GLU A 186 -5.76 -28.57 30.40
C GLU A 186 -6.86 -29.64 30.43
N VAL A 187 -8.13 -29.24 30.61
CA VAL A 187 -9.28 -30.16 30.58
C VAL A 187 -9.39 -30.89 29.23
N LEU A 188 -9.28 -30.17 28.12
CA LEU A 188 -9.36 -30.78 26.78
C LEU A 188 -8.19 -31.72 26.49
N MET A 189 -6.97 -31.39 26.94
CA MET A 189 -5.81 -32.28 26.80
C MET A 189 -5.95 -33.59 27.59
N HIS A 190 -6.84 -33.65 28.60
CA HIS A 190 -7.15 -34.88 29.33
C HIS A 190 -8.27 -35.72 28.67
N GLU A 191 -8.99 -35.15 27.70
CA GLU A 191 -9.97 -35.88 26.91
C GLU A 191 -9.27 -37.04 26.18
N ARG A 192 -9.92 -38.21 26.16
CA ARG A 192 -9.26 -39.45 25.77
C ARG A 192 -8.72 -39.40 24.34
N SER A 193 -9.50 -38.90 23.38
CA SER A 193 -9.11 -38.85 21.97
C SER A 193 -7.98 -37.86 21.72
N ILE A 194 -8.02 -36.69 22.36
CA ILE A 194 -6.98 -35.66 22.28
C ILE A 194 -5.68 -36.19 22.90
N ARG A 195 -5.75 -36.73 24.11
CA ARG A 195 -4.60 -37.29 24.84
C ARG A 195 -3.95 -38.43 24.07
N GLU A 196 -4.74 -39.35 23.52
CA GLU A 196 -4.21 -40.48 22.73
C GLU A 196 -3.43 -39.99 21.49
N THR A 197 -3.93 -38.97 20.78
CA THR A 197 -3.20 -38.36 19.65
C THR A 197 -1.94 -37.64 20.10
N LEU A 198 -1.97 -36.87 21.20
CA LEU A 198 -0.79 -36.16 21.73
C LEU A 198 0.29 -37.12 22.26
N GLU A 199 -0.10 -38.22 22.92
CA GLU A 199 0.84 -39.29 23.30
C GLU A 199 1.44 -39.98 22.08
N HIS A 200 0.65 -40.16 21.01
CA HIS A 200 1.16 -40.72 19.76
C HIS A 200 2.08 -39.75 19.02
N ALA A 201 1.85 -38.43 19.12
CA ALA A 201 2.73 -37.40 18.58
C ALA A 201 4.15 -37.46 19.17
N LYS A 202 4.34 -38.02 20.37
CA LYS A 202 5.68 -38.27 20.96
C LYS A 202 6.49 -39.34 20.20
N LYS A 203 5.84 -40.15 19.36
CA LYS A 203 6.49 -41.16 18.51
C LYS A 203 6.92 -40.62 17.15
N VAL A 204 6.65 -39.35 16.86
CA VAL A 204 7.03 -38.69 15.60
C VAL A 204 8.54 -38.81 15.39
N THR A 205 8.91 -39.40 14.26
CA THR A 205 10.32 -39.57 13.85
C THR A 205 10.79 -38.43 12.96
N ILE A 206 9.87 -37.83 12.20
CA ILE A 206 10.11 -36.68 11.32
C ILE A 206 9.01 -35.64 11.54
N GLY A 207 9.34 -34.44 11.99
CA GLY A 207 8.41 -33.33 12.17
C GLY A 207 8.60 -32.26 11.09
N LEU A 208 7.50 -31.71 10.58
CA LEU A 208 7.45 -30.59 9.65
C LEU A 208 6.82 -29.39 10.36
N VAL A 209 7.61 -28.34 10.58
CA VAL A 209 7.17 -27.14 11.31
C VAL A 209 7.55 -25.85 10.58
N GLY A 210 6.69 -24.84 10.69
CA GLY A 210 7.04 -23.46 10.35
C GLY A 210 7.66 -22.76 11.54
N ILE A 211 8.52 -21.76 11.28
CA ILE A 211 8.97 -20.80 12.29
C ILE A 211 8.19 -19.50 12.06
N GLY A 212 7.37 -19.14 13.05
CA GLY A 212 6.54 -17.95 13.07
C GLY A 212 7.24 -16.73 13.66
N THR A 213 6.57 -15.58 13.62
CA THR A 213 7.09 -14.30 14.09
C THR A 213 6.00 -13.52 14.82
N VAL A 214 6.40 -12.64 15.73
CA VAL A 214 5.50 -11.69 16.40
C VAL A 214 5.23 -10.44 15.54
N ASP A 215 5.84 -10.33 14.36
CA ASP A 215 5.56 -9.26 13.41
C ASP A 215 4.06 -9.25 12.99
N PRO A 216 3.31 -8.15 13.20
CA PRO A 216 1.88 -8.09 12.92
C PRO A 216 1.49 -8.40 11.47
N GLU A 217 2.35 -8.11 10.49
CA GLU A 217 2.05 -8.35 9.07
C GLU A 217 2.14 -9.84 8.71
N LEU A 218 2.98 -10.60 9.44
CA LEU A 218 3.31 -11.98 9.14
C LEU A 218 2.76 -12.99 10.15
N ASN A 219 2.26 -12.53 11.30
CA ASN A 219 1.74 -13.38 12.35
C ASN A 219 0.46 -14.12 11.90
N SER A 220 0.54 -15.45 11.85
CA SER A 220 -0.54 -16.28 11.30
C SER A 220 -1.76 -16.37 12.21
N LEU A 221 -1.60 -16.21 13.53
CA LEU A 221 -2.72 -16.18 14.47
C LEU A 221 -3.52 -14.87 14.38
N LEU A 222 -2.83 -13.73 14.27
CA LEU A 222 -3.45 -12.42 14.05
C LEU A 222 -4.21 -12.38 12.73
N ARG A 223 -3.60 -12.85 11.63
CA ARG A 223 -4.26 -12.92 10.31
C ARG A 223 -5.46 -13.85 10.27
N ALA A 224 -5.46 -14.90 11.08
CA ALA A 224 -6.57 -15.83 11.21
C ALA A 224 -7.65 -15.33 12.19
N GLY A 225 -7.48 -14.16 12.81
CA GLY A 225 -8.45 -13.58 13.75
C GLY A 225 -8.45 -14.21 15.15
N TYR A 226 -7.41 -14.99 15.48
CA TYR A 226 -7.25 -15.65 16.78
C TYR A 226 -6.56 -14.78 17.83
N LEU A 227 -5.86 -13.74 17.38
CA LEU A 227 -5.28 -12.72 18.23
C LEU A 227 -5.79 -11.37 17.76
N THR A 228 -5.98 -10.46 18.71
CA THR A 228 -6.10 -9.04 18.44
C THR A 228 -4.72 -8.39 18.32
N PRO A 229 -4.59 -7.22 17.65
CA PRO A 229 -3.34 -6.46 17.65
C PRO A 229 -2.86 -6.06 19.07
N GLU A 230 -3.77 -6.00 20.04
CA GLU A 230 -3.43 -5.72 21.44
C GLU A 230 -2.82 -6.95 22.12
N GLU A 231 -3.45 -8.12 22.00
CA GLU A 231 -2.89 -9.38 22.51
C GLU A 231 -1.52 -9.70 21.89
N LEU A 232 -1.32 -9.44 20.59
CA LEU A 232 -0.01 -9.64 19.97
C LEU A 232 1.07 -8.72 20.54
N ARG A 233 0.71 -7.45 20.82
CA ARG A 233 1.62 -6.49 21.49
C ARG A 233 1.93 -6.90 22.92
N GLU A 234 0.97 -7.46 23.65
CA GLU A 234 1.20 -8.00 25.00
C GLU A 234 2.12 -9.21 24.98
N ILE A 235 1.99 -10.08 23.98
CA ILE A 235 2.88 -11.23 23.76
C ILE A 235 4.31 -10.75 23.48
N GLU A 236 4.47 -9.76 22.60
CA GLU A 236 5.77 -9.14 22.30
C GLU A 236 6.38 -8.44 23.52
N ALA A 237 5.58 -7.71 24.30
CA ALA A 237 6.02 -7.03 25.52
C ALA A 237 6.52 -7.99 26.60
N GLN A 238 6.03 -9.25 26.59
CA GLN A 238 6.50 -10.33 27.47
C GLN A 238 7.77 -11.01 26.95
N GLY A 239 8.39 -10.49 25.88
CA GLY A 239 9.66 -10.93 25.34
C GLY A 239 9.56 -11.99 24.25
N ALA A 240 8.36 -12.27 23.74
CA ALA A 240 8.19 -13.21 22.63
C ALA A 240 8.80 -12.65 21.35
N ILE A 241 9.55 -13.48 20.64
CA ILE A 241 10.16 -13.10 19.36
C ILE A 241 9.64 -13.92 18.20
N GLY A 242 9.13 -15.13 18.45
CA GLY A 242 8.53 -16.00 17.45
C GLY A 242 7.89 -17.23 18.07
N ASP A 243 7.35 -18.10 17.23
CA ASP A 243 6.68 -19.33 17.64
C ASP A 243 7.05 -20.54 16.78
N VAL A 244 6.96 -21.73 17.38
CA VAL A 244 7.03 -23.03 16.71
C VAL A 244 5.88 -23.86 17.28
N CYS A 245 5.05 -24.44 16.41
CA CYS A 245 3.82 -25.14 16.80
C CYS A 245 2.90 -24.25 17.69
N ALA A 246 2.77 -22.97 17.32
CA ALA A 246 1.97 -21.95 18.02
C ALA A 246 2.38 -21.68 19.49
N GLN A 247 3.52 -22.22 19.94
CA GLN A 247 4.11 -21.90 21.25
C GLN A 247 5.18 -20.82 21.06
N TYR A 248 5.10 -19.74 21.84
CA TYR A 248 6.00 -18.60 21.78
C TYR A 248 7.26 -18.80 22.62
N PHE A 249 8.38 -18.27 22.12
CA PHE A 249 9.68 -18.31 22.78
C PHE A 249 10.41 -16.96 22.72
N ASP A 250 11.39 -16.80 23.61
CA ASP A 250 12.22 -15.60 23.71
C ASP A 250 13.46 -15.62 22.80
N ALA A 251 14.18 -14.50 22.77
CA ALA A 251 15.39 -14.32 21.96
C ALA A 251 16.59 -15.23 22.33
N ASP A 252 16.53 -15.89 23.49
CA ASP A 252 17.56 -16.82 23.95
C ASP A 252 17.16 -18.29 23.74
N GLY A 253 16.02 -18.53 23.08
CA GLY A 253 15.55 -19.87 22.75
C GLY A 253 14.91 -20.59 23.94
N LYS A 254 14.25 -19.86 24.84
CA LYS A 254 13.45 -20.44 25.92
C LYS A 254 11.96 -20.24 25.65
N TRP A 255 11.19 -21.30 25.87
CA TRP A 255 9.73 -21.21 25.84
C TRP A 255 9.23 -20.25 26.91
N LEU A 256 8.32 -19.37 26.53
CA LEU A 256 7.75 -18.38 27.45
C LEU A 256 6.61 -18.98 28.26
N ASN A 257 6.54 -18.64 29.55
CA ASN A 257 5.44 -19.04 30.42
C ASN A 257 4.38 -17.93 30.46
N ILE A 258 3.73 -17.70 29.32
CA ILE A 258 2.75 -16.63 29.10
C ILE A 258 1.36 -17.22 28.83
N ASP A 259 0.30 -16.44 29.03
CA ASP A 259 -1.10 -16.91 28.96
C ASP A 259 -1.41 -17.64 27.65
N ILE A 260 -1.01 -17.05 26.51
CA ILE A 260 -1.27 -17.63 25.19
C ILE A 260 -0.70 -19.05 25.04
N ASN A 261 0.49 -19.32 25.58
CA ASN A 261 1.11 -20.65 25.48
C ASN A 261 0.35 -21.71 26.30
N ARG A 262 -0.32 -21.29 27.39
CA ARG A 262 -1.14 -22.20 28.21
C ARG A 262 -2.48 -22.52 27.57
N ARG A 263 -2.90 -21.71 26.59
CA ARG A 263 -4.18 -21.83 25.88
C ARG A 263 -4.08 -22.66 24.59
N VAL A 264 -2.86 -23.00 24.15
CA VAL A 264 -2.62 -23.76 22.91
C VAL A 264 -2.83 -25.25 23.15
N ILE A 265 -3.64 -25.91 22.32
CA ILE A 265 -3.80 -27.36 22.31
C ILE A 265 -2.91 -27.96 21.22
N GLY A 266 -1.86 -28.67 21.61
CA GLY A 266 -0.92 -29.27 20.69
C GLY A 266 0.20 -30.03 21.39
N ILE A 267 1.17 -30.49 20.60
CA ILE A 267 2.36 -31.15 21.09
C ILE A 267 3.12 -30.25 22.07
N SER A 268 3.47 -30.79 23.24
CA SER A 268 4.22 -30.03 24.25
C SER A 268 5.61 -29.62 23.74
N ALA A 269 6.07 -28.43 24.12
CA ALA A 269 7.45 -27.95 23.99
C ALA A 269 8.55 -29.02 24.17
N ASP A 270 8.45 -29.85 25.22
CA ASP A 270 9.43 -30.90 25.51
C ASP A 270 9.38 -32.06 24.50
N ALA A 271 8.19 -32.39 24.00
CA ALA A 271 8.02 -33.42 22.98
C ALA A 271 8.53 -32.94 21.61
N VAL A 272 8.35 -31.66 21.27
CA VAL A 272 8.91 -31.05 20.05
C VAL A 272 10.43 -31.22 20.01
N ARG A 273 11.12 -30.89 21.10
CA ARG A 273 12.59 -31.04 21.21
C ARG A 273 13.10 -32.48 21.09
N ARG A 274 12.25 -33.48 21.35
CA ARG A 274 12.63 -34.91 21.30
C ARG A 274 12.43 -35.52 19.91
N ILE A 275 11.83 -34.80 18.97
CA ILE A 275 11.64 -35.30 17.60
C ILE A 275 13.02 -35.48 16.95
N PRO A 276 13.39 -36.71 16.50
CA PRO A 276 14.73 -36.98 15.98
C PRO A 276 15.10 -36.13 14.76
N THR A 277 14.16 -35.89 13.85
CA THR A 277 14.35 -35.04 12.67
C THR A 277 13.24 -34.01 12.63
N LEU A 278 13.52 -32.78 13.01
CA LEU A 278 12.55 -31.69 13.04
C LEU A 278 12.95 -30.61 12.03
N ILE A 279 12.25 -30.63 10.90
CA ILE A 279 12.50 -29.78 9.74
C ILE A 279 11.72 -28.47 9.90
N GLY A 280 12.46 -27.39 10.11
CA GLY A 280 11.97 -26.02 10.07
C GLY A 280 12.10 -25.42 8.68
N VAL A 281 11.00 -24.91 8.13
CA VAL A 281 11.03 -24.16 6.86
C VAL A 281 10.64 -22.71 7.12
N ALA A 282 11.60 -21.80 6.94
CA ALA A 282 11.38 -20.38 7.15
C ALA A 282 12.44 -19.55 6.42
N ALA A 283 12.00 -18.40 5.90
CA ALA A 283 12.86 -17.41 5.26
C ALA A 283 12.24 -16.01 5.38
N GLY A 284 13.05 -14.98 5.18
CA GLY A 284 12.66 -13.57 5.24
C GLY A 284 13.34 -12.81 6.39
N ASP A 285 13.56 -11.52 6.15
CA ASP A 285 14.17 -10.55 7.07
C ASP A 285 13.50 -10.53 8.46
N LYS A 286 12.16 -10.49 8.49
CA LYS A 286 11.35 -10.52 9.71
C LYS A 286 11.40 -11.86 10.45
N LYS A 287 11.96 -12.90 9.84
CA LYS A 287 12.13 -14.23 10.43
C LYS A 287 13.55 -14.50 10.92
N VAL A 288 14.52 -13.62 10.64
CA VAL A 288 15.93 -13.81 11.07
C VAL A 288 16.06 -13.99 12.57
N LYS A 289 15.46 -13.11 13.38
CA LYS A 289 15.51 -13.21 14.86
C LYS A 289 14.76 -14.44 15.39
N PRO A 290 13.51 -14.74 14.96
CA PRO A 290 12.84 -16.00 15.28
C PRO A 290 13.64 -17.25 14.93
N ILE A 291 14.24 -17.31 13.73
CA ILE A 291 15.04 -18.45 13.27
C ILE A 291 16.25 -18.60 14.19
N LEU A 292 17.01 -17.53 14.44
CA LEU A 292 18.17 -17.57 15.33
C LEU A 292 17.80 -18.07 16.74
N ALA A 293 16.70 -17.58 17.31
CA ALA A 293 16.21 -18.02 18.61
C ALA A 293 15.75 -19.49 18.60
N ALA A 294 15.09 -19.93 17.54
CA ALA A 294 14.69 -21.33 17.37
C ALA A 294 15.88 -22.29 17.26
N LEU A 295 16.93 -21.89 16.56
CA LEU A 295 18.19 -22.66 16.46
C LEU A 295 18.89 -22.75 17.82
N LYS A 296 18.98 -21.63 18.56
CA LYS A 296 19.53 -21.60 19.94
C LYS A 296 18.74 -22.48 20.90
N GLY A 297 17.42 -22.44 20.81
CA GLY A 297 16.50 -23.24 21.63
C GLY A 297 16.42 -24.71 21.24
N GLN A 298 17.08 -25.10 20.14
CA GLN A 298 17.00 -26.42 19.50
C GLN A 298 15.54 -26.83 19.22
N PHE A 299 14.72 -25.87 18.80
CA PHE A 299 13.32 -26.08 18.43
C PHE A 299 13.17 -26.62 17.02
N VAL A 300 14.25 -26.61 16.24
CA VAL A 300 14.42 -27.31 14.97
C VAL A 300 15.84 -27.84 14.93
N ASN A 301 16.06 -28.97 14.27
CA ASN A 301 17.40 -29.53 14.08
C ASN A 301 17.75 -29.74 12.60
N VAL A 302 16.81 -29.45 11.70
CA VAL A 302 17.05 -29.26 10.28
C VAL A 302 16.44 -27.92 9.86
N LEU A 303 17.22 -27.06 9.19
CA LEU A 303 16.74 -25.77 8.69
C LEU A 303 16.73 -25.75 7.16
N ILE A 304 15.59 -25.39 6.57
CA ILE A 304 15.45 -25.07 5.15
C ILE A 304 15.17 -23.56 5.03
N THR A 305 16.09 -22.82 4.42
CA THR A 305 16.07 -21.34 4.33
C THR A 305 16.71 -20.87 3.01
N ASP A 306 16.63 -19.57 2.71
CA ASP A 306 17.43 -18.96 1.64
C ASP A 306 18.77 -18.40 2.13
N ASP A 307 19.67 -18.15 1.19
CA ASP A 307 21.02 -17.58 1.35
C ASP A 307 21.01 -16.23 2.08
N VAL A 308 20.11 -15.31 1.72
CA VAL A 308 19.98 -13.99 2.36
C VAL A 308 19.66 -14.13 3.85
N THR A 309 18.68 -14.96 4.18
CA THR A 309 18.23 -15.20 5.55
C THR A 309 19.29 -15.96 6.33
N ALA A 310 19.93 -16.97 5.72
CA ALA A 310 21.02 -17.73 6.33
C ALA A 310 22.18 -16.81 6.73
N GLN A 311 22.62 -15.97 5.80
CA GLN A 311 23.69 -14.99 6.03
C GLN A 311 23.30 -14.03 7.16
N ALA A 312 22.09 -13.47 7.14
CA ALA A 312 21.61 -12.57 8.17
C ALA A 312 21.53 -13.25 9.57
N VAL A 313 21.15 -14.52 9.65
CA VAL A 313 21.14 -15.30 10.90
C VAL A 313 22.56 -15.48 11.44
N LEU A 314 23.52 -15.80 10.57
CA LEU A 314 24.93 -15.95 10.94
C LEU A 314 25.55 -14.63 11.40
N ASP A 315 25.27 -13.53 10.71
CA ASP A 315 25.77 -12.20 11.08
C ASP A 315 25.19 -11.76 12.43
N HIS A 316 23.89 -11.97 12.65
CA HIS A 316 23.28 -11.73 13.96
C HIS A 316 23.87 -12.59 15.08
N TYR A 317 24.29 -13.83 14.77
CA TYR A 317 24.99 -14.69 15.73
C TYR A 317 26.38 -14.12 16.07
N ARG A 318 27.18 -13.79 15.05
CA ARG A 318 28.55 -13.25 15.18
C ARG A 318 28.59 -11.92 15.93
N HIS A 319 27.70 -10.99 15.58
CA HIS A 319 27.58 -9.70 16.27
C HIS A 319 27.17 -9.82 17.74
N LYS A 320 26.54 -10.93 18.17
CA LYS A 320 26.19 -11.18 19.58
C LYS A 320 27.34 -11.85 20.36
N GLU A 321 28.23 -12.60 19.70
CA GLU A 321 29.43 -13.19 20.34
C GLU A 321 30.56 -12.18 20.54
N GLU A 322 30.75 -11.22 19.62
CA GLU A 322 31.69 -10.11 19.81
C GLU A 322 31.24 -9.14 20.93
N LYS A 323 29.95 -9.12 21.25
CA LYS A 323 29.35 -8.28 22.32
C LYS A 323 29.42 -8.87 23.74
N LYS A 324 30.13 -9.98 23.98
CA LYS A 324 30.39 -10.48 25.35
C LYS A 324 31.51 -9.75 26.10
N VAL A 325 32.16 -8.76 25.48
CA VAL A 325 33.11 -7.86 26.15
C VAL A 325 32.65 -6.41 25.99
N GLY A 326 32.08 -5.85 27.06
CA GLY A 326 32.05 -4.41 27.36
C GLY A 326 31.12 -3.53 26.53
N GLU A 327 30.01 -3.10 27.15
CA GLU A 327 29.25 -1.84 26.95
C GLU A 327 28.79 -1.40 25.53
N PRO A 328 27.71 -0.61 25.39
CA PRO A 328 26.98 -0.49 24.13
C PRO A 328 27.76 0.35 23.11
N ILE A 329 28.22 -0.29 22.03
CA ILE A 329 28.71 0.39 20.84
C ILE A 329 27.50 0.70 19.94
N VAL A 330 27.23 1.99 19.77
CA VAL A 330 26.35 2.54 18.73
C VAL A 330 27.06 2.34 17.39
N GLU A 331 26.52 1.48 16.51
CA GLU A 331 26.99 1.41 15.13
C GLU A 331 26.66 2.74 14.43
N ASN A 332 27.69 3.54 14.15
CA ASN A 332 27.56 4.75 13.34
C ASN A 332 27.33 4.34 11.87
N VAL A 333 26.06 4.11 11.50
CA VAL A 333 25.68 4.02 10.08
C VAL A 333 25.92 5.39 9.45
N VAL A 334 26.72 5.42 8.39
CA VAL A 334 27.02 6.67 7.66
C VAL A 334 25.81 7.05 6.79
N PRO A 335 25.29 8.29 6.87
CA PRO A 335 24.19 8.73 6.01
C PRO A 335 24.64 8.87 4.55
N LEU A 336 23.76 8.50 3.61
CA LEU A 336 23.95 8.73 2.16
C LEU A 336 24.15 10.22 1.89
N ILE A 337 23.36 11.06 2.56
CA ILE A 337 23.50 12.51 2.53
C ILE A 337 23.24 13.11 3.91
N SER A 338 24.08 14.06 4.30
CA SER A 338 23.93 14.88 5.52
C SER A 338 24.00 16.35 5.12
N LEU A 339 22.97 17.10 5.49
CA LEU A 339 22.88 18.54 5.34
C LEU A 339 23.05 19.14 6.74
N LYS A 340 23.98 20.08 6.89
CA LYS A 340 24.26 20.73 8.16
C LYS A 340 24.16 22.25 8.02
N GLY A 341 23.25 22.85 8.79
CA GLY A 341 23.06 24.27 8.91
C GLY A 341 22.71 24.96 7.60
N ILE A 342 21.83 24.37 6.78
CA ILE A 342 21.52 24.91 5.45
C ILE A 342 20.66 26.18 5.54
N TRP A 343 21.17 27.27 4.96
CA TRP A 343 20.46 28.54 4.82
C TRP A 343 20.16 28.84 3.35
N LYS A 344 19.00 29.47 3.12
CA LYS A 344 18.64 30.01 1.81
C LYS A 344 17.84 31.29 1.95
N VAL A 345 18.22 32.32 1.21
CA VAL A 345 17.60 33.64 1.15
C VAL A 345 17.28 33.96 -0.31
N PHE A 346 16.05 34.41 -0.57
CA PHE A 346 15.65 34.95 -1.87
C PHE A 346 15.26 36.41 -1.72
N SER A 347 15.92 37.31 -2.45
CA SER A 347 15.62 38.74 -2.44
C SER A 347 15.54 39.35 -1.03
N GLY A 348 16.44 38.93 -0.13
CA GLY A 348 16.48 39.38 1.27
C GLY A 348 15.51 38.67 2.22
N VAL A 349 14.66 37.76 1.73
CA VAL A 349 13.73 36.99 2.57
C VAL A 349 14.31 35.59 2.84
N PRO A 350 14.61 35.23 4.11
CA PRO A 350 15.11 33.90 4.45
C PRO A 350 14.00 32.86 4.32
N VAL A 351 14.26 31.82 3.53
CA VAL A 351 13.38 30.67 3.26
C VAL A 351 13.82 29.42 4.02
N LEU A 352 15.13 29.23 4.22
CA LEU A 352 15.70 28.18 5.09
C LEU A 352 16.63 28.82 6.11
N ARG A 353 16.55 28.35 7.36
CA ARG A 353 17.17 28.98 8.54
C ARG A 353 18.03 27.99 9.33
N GLY A 354 19.03 27.42 8.69
CA GLY A 354 19.94 26.48 9.35
C GLY A 354 19.33 25.10 9.53
N VAL A 355 18.83 24.51 8.44
CA VAL A 355 18.19 23.19 8.47
C VAL A 355 19.25 22.09 8.47
N ASP A 356 19.13 21.18 9.43
CA ASP A 356 19.89 19.92 9.50
C ASP A 356 18.99 18.77 9.03
N ILE A 357 19.44 17.94 8.09
CA ILE A 357 18.69 16.74 7.71
C ILE A 357 19.65 15.66 7.21
N GLU A 358 19.34 14.41 7.52
CA GLU A 358 20.11 13.25 7.09
C GLU A 358 19.20 12.25 6.41
N LEU A 359 19.76 11.45 5.51
CA LEU A 359 19.09 10.31 4.87
C LEU A 359 20.07 9.14 4.83
N TYR A 360 19.61 7.98 5.30
CA TYR A 360 20.39 6.76 5.36
C TYR A 360 20.10 5.84 4.16
N PRO A 361 21.01 4.89 3.87
CA PRO A 361 20.76 3.85 2.86
C PRO A 361 19.49 3.06 3.19
N GLY A 362 18.64 2.82 2.19
CA GLY A 362 17.38 2.09 2.35
C GLY A 362 16.40 2.73 3.35
N GLU A 363 16.41 4.06 3.47
CA GLU A 363 15.46 4.82 4.29
C GLU A 363 14.46 5.59 3.40
N ILE A 364 13.17 5.53 3.71
CA ILE A 364 12.16 6.47 3.21
C ILE A 364 11.97 7.57 4.25
N HIS A 365 12.58 8.73 4.02
CA HIS A 365 12.48 9.90 4.89
C HIS A 365 11.40 10.86 4.37
N ALA A 366 10.28 10.95 5.08
CA ALA A 366 9.23 11.89 4.77
C ALA A 366 9.56 13.33 5.19
N LEU A 367 9.28 14.29 4.31
CA LEU A 367 9.38 15.72 4.63
C LEU A 367 7.98 16.35 4.66
N LEU A 368 7.56 16.77 5.85
CA LEU A 368 6.25 17.35 6.11
C LEU A 368 6.35 18.84 6.44
N GLY A 369 5.30 19.61 6.13
CA GLY A 369 5.23 21.04 6.46
C GLY A 369 4.21 21.77 5.59
N GLY A 370 3.76 22.96 6.01
CA GLY A 370 2.87 23.79 5.20
C GLY A 370 3.51 24.29 3.89
N ASN A 371 2.72 24.83 2.95
CA ASN A 371 3.34 25.51 1.80
C ASN A 371 4.17 26.70 2.25
N GLY A 372 5.29 26.93 1.56
CA GLY A 372 6.23 27.99 1.93
C GLY A 372 7.14 27.65 3.11
N SER A 373 7.04 26.46 3.71
CA SER A 373 7.92 26.08 4.82
C SER A 373 9.38 25.79 4.41
N GLY A 374 9.65 25.72 3.10
CA GLY A 374 11.00 25.52 2.56
C GLY A 374 11.29 24.11 2.03
N LYS A 375 10.35 23.15 2.09
CA LYS A 375 10.55 21.75 1.63
C LYS A 375 11.11 21.64 0.22
N SER A 376 10.39 22.14 -0.78
CA SER A 376 10.85 22.08 -2.17
C SER A 376 12.11 22.92 -2.40
N THR A 377 12.35 23.97 -1.61
CA THR A 377 13.61 24.72 -1.66
C THR A 377 14.78 23.88 -1.17
N LEU A 378 14.60 23.16 -0.05
CA LEU A 378 15.59 22.23 0.50
C LEU A 378 15.91 21.12 -0.50
N MET A 379 14.88 20.51 -1.09
CA MET A 379 15.05 19.46 -2.10
C MET A 379 15.73 19.95 -3.38
N LYS A 380 15.41 21.18 -3.83
CA LYS A 380 16.11 21.82 -4.95
C LYS A 380 17.57 22.14 -4.64
N ILE A 381 17.93 22.34 -3.37
CA ILE A 381 19.33 22.46 -2.95
C ILE A 381 20.01 21.09 -3.01
N VAL A 382 19.37 20.04 -2.48
CA VAL A 382 19.88 18.66 -2.56
C VAL A 382 20.12 18.24 -4.01
N SER A 383 19.22 18.59 -4.92
CA SER A 383 19.33 18.24 -6.34
C SER A 383 20.20 19.20 -7.16
N GLY A 384 20.87 20.19 -6.56
CA GLY A 384 21.72 21.16 -7.27
C GLY A 384 21.00 22.23 -8.08
N VAL A 385 19.66 22.31 -8.03
CA VAL A 385 18.89 23.38 -8.72
C VAL A 385 19.16 24.75 -8.09
N TYR A 386 19.37 24.80 -6.77
CA TYR A 386 19.75 26.01 -6.05
C TYR A 386 21.01 25.76 -5.22
N GLN A 387 21.85 26.79 -5.07
CA GLN A 387 22.96 26.77 -4.12
C GLN A 387 22.49 27.24 -2.73
N PRO A 388 22.95 26.61 -1.64
CA PRO A 388 22.73 27.15 -0.29
C PRO A 388 23.56 28.43 -0.13
N ASP A 389 23.04 29.38 0.67
CA ASP A 389 23.79 30.62 0.98
C ASP A 389 24.71 30.43 2.19
N ALA A 390 24.43 29.44 3.04
CA ALA A 390 25.32 28.95 4.10
C ALA A 390 25.00 27.48 4.46
N GLY A 391 25.89 26.83 5.19
CA GLY A 391 25.81 25.42 5.57
C GLY A 391 26.69 24.52 4.71
N ALA A 392 26.64 23.22 4.97
CA ALA A 392 27.44 22.22 4.27
C ALA A 392 26.61 20.99 3.91
N ILE A 393 26.95 20.37 2.77
CA ILE A 393 26.38 19.11 2.31
C ILE A 393 27.51 18.07 2.30
N ALA A 394 27.24 16.87 2.78
CA ALA A 394 28.15 15.74 2.72
C ALA A 394 27.45 14.51 2.14
N LEU A 395 28.14 13.77 1.27
CA LEU A 395 27.70 12.47 0.75
C LEU A 395 28.62 11.38 1.28
N ASP A 396 28.05 10.30 1.80
CA ASP A 396 28.80 9.21 2.46
C ASP A 396 29.83 9.74 3.49
N GLY A 397 29.43 10.77 4.25
CA GLY A 397 30.28 11.46 5.23
C GLY A 397 31.33 12.42 4.65
N SER A 398 31.51 12.49 3.32
CA SER A 398 32.48 13.36 2.66
C SER A 398 31.85 14.67 2.21
N PRO A 399 32.38 15.85 2.60
CA PRO A 399 31.88 17.14 2.15
C PRO A 399 31.86 17.25 0.62
N VAL A 400 30.76 17.78 0.06
CA VAL A 400 30.57 17.93 -1.38
C VAL A 400 29.88 19.26 -1.72
N SER A 401 30.20 19.78 -2.90
CA SER A 401 29.42 20.85 -3.54
C SER A 401 28.65 20.23 -4.71
N ILE A 402 27.38 20.56 -4.86
CA ILE A 402 26.52 20.09 -5.97
C ILE A 402 26.18 21.32 -6.81
N HIS A 403 26.81 21.49 -7.96
CA HIS A 403 26.79 22.75 -8.69
C HIS A 403 25.52 22.99 -9.50
N ASP A 404 25.00 21.92 -10.11
CA ASP A 404 23.81 21.92 -10.94
C ASP A 404 23.16 20.52 -10.93
N PRO A 405 21.97 20.34 -11.54
CA PRO A 405 21.31 19.03 -11.57
C PRO A 405 22.09 17.91 -12.27
N ALA A 406 22.89 18.23 -13.30
CA ALA A 406 23.68 17.21 -14.00
C ALA A 406 24.80 16.67 -13.09
N ASP A 407 25.46 17.55 -12.34
CA ASP A 407 26.40 17.18 -11.29
C ASP A 407 25.72 16.38 -10.15
N GLY A 408 24.50 16.74 -9.78
CA GLY A 408 23.67 15.96 -8.85
C GLY A 408 23.40 14.54 -9.34
N HIS A 409 23.06 14.37 -10.62
CA HIS A 409 22.84 13.05 -11.23
C HIS A 409 24.12 12.19 -11.18
N LEU A 410 25.30 12.75 -11.49
CA LEU A 410 26.57 12.03 -11.41
C LEU A 410 26.91 11.56 -9.99
N LYS A 411 26.39 12.27 -8.98
CA LYS A 411 26.52 11.91 -7.56
C LYS A 411 25.42 10.95 -7.07
N GLY A 412 24.58 10.47 -7.97
CA GLY A 412 23.50 9.54 -7.69
C GLY A 412 22.28 10.19 -7.01
N ILE A 413 22.02 11.48 -7.23
CA ILE A 413 20.85 12.19 -6.71
C ILE A 413 19.89 12.47 -7.86
N TYR A 414 18.61 12.11 -7.72
CA TYR A 414 17.61 12.37 -8.76
C TYR A 414 16.32 12.93 -8.18
N LEU A 415 15.85 14.05 -8.74
CA LEU A 415 14.60 14.71 -8.34
C LEU A 415 13.47 14.38 -9.33
N VAL A 416 12.44 13.72 -8.83
CA VAL A 416 11.18 13.50 -9.52
C VAL A 416 10.22 14.64 -9.14
N PRO A 417 9.82 15.50 -10.10
CA PRO A 417 8.96 16.65 -9.82
C PRO A 417 7.51 16.23 -9.53
N GLN A 418 6.75 17.14 -8.90
CA GLN A 418 5.32 16.98 -8.61
C GLN A 418 4.44 16.74 -9.82
N GLU A 419 4.68 17.48 -10.90
CA GLU A 419 4.02 17.26 -12.18
C GLU A 419 5.05 16.64 -13.13
N PRO A 420 4.76 15.46 -13.74
CA PRO A 420 5.67 14.84 -14.70
C PRO A 420 6.07 15.82 -15.80
N LYS A 421 7.38 15.99 -16.02
CA LYS A 421 7.91 16.91 -17.03
C LYS A 421 8.40 16.12 -18.23
N LEU A 422 7.47 15.39 -18.83
CA LEU A 422 7.71 14.58 -20.01
C LEU A 422 7.56 15.40 -21.28
N PHE A 423 8.30 15.03 -22.32
CA PHE A 423 8.09 15.55 -23.67
C PHE A 423 7.02 14.69 -24.33
N PRO A 424 5.77 15.19 -24.49
CA PRO A 424 4.62 14.35 -24.82
C PRO A 424 4.70 13.72 -26.23
N HIS A 425 5.45 14.35 -27.14
CA HIS A 425 5.63 13.90 -28.52
C HIS A 425 6.84 12.99 -28.73
N LEU A 426 7.74 12.91 -27.74
CA LEU A 426 8.84 11.94 -27.78
C LEU A 426 8.36 10.60 -27.26
N THR A 427 8.96 9.53 -27.75
CA THR A 427 8.68 8.18 -27.28
C THR A 427 9.05 8.01 -25.80
N VAL A 428 8.51 6.97 -25.17
CA VAL A 428 8.89 6.57 -23.80
C VAL A 428 10.41 6.36 -23.68
N LEU A 429 11.01 5.67 -24.65
CA LEU A 429 12.47 5.44 -24.67
C LEU A 429 13.28 6.73 -24.84
N GLU A 430 12.88 7.61 -25.75
CA GLU A 430 13.55 8.91 -25.91
C GLU A 430 13.43 9.76 -24.65
N ASN A 431 12.25 9.74 -24.00
CA ASN A 431 12.07 10.39 -22.71
C ASN A 431 12.99 9.81 -21.64
N LEU A 432 13.26 8.51 -21.62
CA LEU A 432 14.20 7.91 -20.66
C LEU A 432 15.63 8.41 -20.88
N LEU A 433 16.09 8.41 -22.12
CA LEU A 433 17.50 8.68 -22.46
C LEU A 433 17.85 10.17 -22.53
N ILE A 434 16.86 11.06 -22.58
CA ILE A 434 17.07 12.49 -22.78
C ILE A 434 18.00 13.10 -21.72
N GLY A 435 18.93 13.95 -22.16
CA GLY A 435 19.89 14.60 -21.27
C GLY A 435 20.91 13.66 -20.63
N SER A 436 21.17 12.50 -21.24
CA SER A 436 22.24 11.58 -20.83
C SER A 436 23.03 11.08 -22.04
N ASP A 437 24.29 10.71 -21.82
CA ASP A 437 25.14 10.05 -22.83
C ASP A 437 24.91 8.53 -22.91
N ILE A 438 23.90 8.03 -22.19
CA ILE A 438 23.57 6.61 -22.11
C ILE A 438 22.98 6.15 -23.44
N GLN A 439 23.56 5.09 -24.00
CA GLN A 439 22.99 4.44 -25.18
C GLN A 439 22.04 3.32 -24.76
N TYR A 440 20.91 3.18 -25.46
CA TYR A 440 19.90 2.16 -25.17
C TYR A 440 20.50 0.75 -25.03
N ASP A 441 21.39 0.37 -25.94
CA ASP A 441 22.00 -0.97 -25.94
C ASP A 441 22.83 -1.25 -24.68
N GLN A 442 23.39 -0.23 -24.03
CA GLN A 442 24.16 -0.39 -22.79
C GLN A 442 23.27 -0.65 -21.58
N ILE A 443 22.05 -0.10 -21.58
CA ILE A 443 21.11 -0.23 -20.48
C ILE A 443 19.96 -1.18 -20.76
N ARG A 444 19.90 -1.82 -21.94
CA ARG A 444 18.77 -2.67 -22.35
C ARG A 444 18.37 -3.68 -21.27
N ASP A 445 19.32 -4.47 -20.79
CA ASP A 445 19.06 -5.49 -19.77
C ASP A 445 18.73 -4.89 -18.40
N LYS A 446 19.36 -3.76 -18.06
CA LYS A 446 19.05 -3.01 -16.84
C LYS A 446 17.63 -2.42 -16.90
N LEU A 447 17.25 -1.82 -18.01
CA LEU A 447 15.94 -1.22 -18.23
C LEU A 447 14.85 -2.27 -18.21
N HIS A 448 15.04 -3.42 -18.86
CA HIS A 448 14.07 -4.52 -18.78
C HIS A 448 13.88 -4.99 -17.33
N ARG A 449 14.95 -5.17 -16.56
CA ARG A 449 14.85 -5.49 -15.13
C ARG A 449 14.09 -4.41 -14.34
N LEU A 450 14.35 -3.13 -14.62
CA LEU A 450 13.67 -2.02 -13.95
C LEU A 450 12.18 -1.91 -14.34
N ILE A 451 11.84 -2.20 -15.60
CA ILE A 451 10.46 -2.27 -16.09
C ILE A 451 9.70 -3.38 -15.36
N ASP A 452 10.33 -4.55 -15.20
CA ASP A 452 9.73 -5.68 -14.49
C ASP A 452 9.59 -5.39 -13.00
N LEU A 453 10.65 -4.86 -12.36
CA LEU A 453 10.67 -4.50 -10.94
C LEU A 453 9.59 -3.48 -10.59
N LEU A 454 9.39 -2.47 -11.45
CA LEU A 454 8.40 -1.43 -11.25
C LEU A 454 7.03 -1.78 -11.86
N HIS A 455 6.86 -2.94 -12.49
CA HIS A 455 5.64 -3.28 -13.25
C HIS A 455 5.20 -2.12 -14.17
N PHE A 456 6.12 -1.62 -15.00
CA PHE A 456 5.87 -0.51 -15.91
C PHE A 456 5.21 -1.01 -17.20
N GLU A 457 3.89 -0.83 -17.28
CA GLU A 457 3.08 -1.30 -18.40
C GLU A 457 2.98 -0.23 -19.50
N ALA A 458 4.03 -0.10 -20.32
CA ALA A 458 4.03 0.80 -21.46
C ALA A 458 4.94 0.30 -22.59
N ASN A 459 4.62 0.67 -23.82
CA ASN A 459 5.47 0.39 -24.97
C ASN A 459 6.57 1.46 -25.07
N LEU A 460 7.82 1.04 -25.11
CA LEU A 460 8.97 1.96 -25.22
C LEU A 460 8.92 2.87 -26.47
N ASN A 461 8.20 2.47 -27.52
CA ASN A 461 8.08 3.23 -28.77
C ASN A 461 6.81 4.09 -28.87
N GLU A 462 5.92 4.07 -27.88
CA GLU A 462 4.73 4.94 -27.91
C GLU A 462 5.08 6.37 -27.43
N PRO A 463 4.38 7.42 -27.89
CA PRO A 463 4.58 8.78 -27.40
C PRO A 463 4.27 8.88 -25.91
N ALA A 464 5.14 9.48 -25.10
CA ALA A 464 4.94 9.54 -23.65
C ALA A 464 3.65 10.29 -23.22
N GLY A 465 3.11 11.16 -24.09
CA GLY A 465 1.84 11.84 -23.85
C GLY A 465 0.59 10.94 -23.89
N THR A 466 0.69 9.70 -24.39
CA THR A 466 -0.42 8.73 -24.37
C THR A 466 -0.51 7.95 -23.06
N LEU A 467 0.54 8.03 -22.22
CA LEU A 467 0.56 7.35 -20.92
C LEU A 467 -0.45 7.97 -19.96
N ASN A 468 -1.07 7.14 -19.13
CA ASN A 468 -1.82 7.61 -17.97
C ASN A 468 -0.88 8.27 -16.93
N ILE A 469 -1.43 9.09 -16.03
CA ILE A 469 -0.65 9.86 -15.05
C ILE A 469 0.23 8.97 -14.17
N ALA A 470 -0.27 7.81 -13.75
CA ALA A 470 0.52 6.86 -12.96
C ALA A 470 1.76 6.36 -13.71
N ASN A 471 1.62 5.97 -14.98
CA ASN A 471 2.75 5.54 -15.82
C ASN A 471 3.68 6.70 -16.15
N GLN A 472 3.18 7.93 -16.30
CA GLN A 472 4.05 9.10 -16.44
C GLN A 472 4.94 9.30 -15.21
N GLN A 473 4.39 9.07 -14.00
CA GLN A 473 5.16 9.14 -12.76
C GLN A 473 6.23 8.04 -12.69
N ILE A 474 5.88 6.80 -13.05
CA ILE A 474 6.84 5.69 -13.09
C ILE A 474 7.93 5.93 -14.14
N LEU A 475 7.59 6.52 -15.29
CA LEU A 475 8.56 6.89 -16.31
C LEU A 475 9.62 7.86 -15.78
N GLU A 476 9.24 8.86 -14.98
CA GLU A 476 10.19 9.77 -14.33
C GLU A 476 11.07 9.06 -13.29
N ILE A 477 10.51 8.12 -12.52
CA ILE A 477 11.28 7.30 -11.58
C ILE A 477 12.30 6.43 -12.33
N LEU A 478 11.87 5.73 -13.39
CA LEU A 478 12.73 4.92 -14.25
C LEU A 478 13.90 5.75 -14.82
N ARG A 479 13.61 6.99 -15.23
CA ARG A 479 14.60 7.94 -15.73
C ARG A 479 15.72 8.22 -14.70
N GLY A 480 15.40 8.24 -13.41
CA GLY A 480 16.40 8.31 -12.35
C GLY A 480 17.18 7.00 -12.19
N LEU A 481 16.48 5.86 -12.18
CA LEU A 481 17.07 4.54 -11.93
C LEU A 481 18.06 4.09 -13.01
N ILE A 482 17.80 4.40 -14.29
CA ILE A 482 18.76 4.10 -15.36
C ILE A 482 20.10 4.83 -15.17
N ARG A 483 20.13 5.92 -14.39
CA ARG A 483 21.33 6.72 -14.07
C ARG A 483 22.01 6.33 -12.75
N ASP A 484 21.70 5.15 -12.21
CA ASP A 484 22.35 4.61 -10.98
C ASP A 484 22.15 5.53 -9.76
N VAL A 485 20.92 6.05 -9.61
CA VAL A 485 20.53 6.85 -8.45
C VAL A 485 20.69 6.08 -7.13
N ARG A 486 21.24 6.75 -6.12
CA ARG A 486 21.29 6.29 -4.71
C ARG A 486 20.34 7.07 -3.80
N ILE A 487 20.02 8.32 -4.18
CA ILE A 487 19.11 9.21 -3.47
C ILE A 487 18.01 9.67 -4.44
N LEU A 488 16.80 9.18 -4.23
CA LEU A 488 15.63 9.56 -5.01
C LEU A 488 14.78 10.57 -4.22
N ILE A 489 14.43 11.69 -4.85
CA ILE A 489 13.55 12.69 -4.24
C ILE A 489 12.22 12.67 -4.97
N LEU A 490 11.14 12.39 -4.26
CA LEU A 490 9.78 12.34 -4.80
C LEU A 490 8.96 13.51 -4.24
N ASP A 491 8.79 14.57 -5.03
CA ASP A 491 8.07 15.78 -4.61
C ASP A 491 6.56 15.63 -4.88
N GLU A 492 5.74 15.36 -3.86
CA GLU A 492 4.27 15.17 -3.95
C GLU A 492 3.80 14.22 -5.08
N PRO A 493 4.38 13.00 -5.19
CA PRO A 493 4.17 12.12 -6.35
C PRO A 493 2.76 11.49 -6.40
N THR A 494 1.99 11.60 -5.32
CA THR A 494 0.65 11.02 -5.14
C THR A 494 -0.48 12.00 -5.45
N SER A 495 -0.17 13.28 -5.69
CA SER A 495 -1.14 14.38 -5.77
C SER A 495 -2.18 14.23 -6.89
N ALA A 496 -1.84 13.55 -7.98
CA ALA A 496 -2.70 13.29 -9.13
C ALA A 496 -3.10 11.81 -9.29
N LEU A 497 -2.78 10.95 -8.32
CA LEU A 497 -3.02 9.51 -8.36
C LEU A 497 -4.29 9.12 -7.60
N THR A 498 -4.94 8.06 -8.06
CA THR A 498 -6.01 7.37 -7.34
C THR A 498 -5.46 6.55 -6.18
N PHE A 499 -6.30 6.16 -5.22
CA PHE A 499 -5.87 5.38 -4.06
C PHE A 499 -5.14 4.07 -4.43
N ARG A 500 -5.66 3.32 -5.41
CA ARG A 500 -5.00 2.08 -5.89
C ARG A 500 -3.63 2.37 -6.51
N GLU A 501 -3.50 3.47 -7.25
CA GLU A 501 -2.22 3.87 -7.84
C GLU A 501 -1.23 4.34 -6.78
N VAL A 502 -1.70 4.98 -5.70
CA VAL A 502 -0.89 5.33 -4.53
C VAL A 502 -0.36 4.06 -3.85
N GLU A 503 -1.22 3.07 -3.56
CA GLU A 503 -0.80 1.78 -2.98
C GLU A 503 0.26 1.07 -3.85
N LEU A 504 0.07 1.08 -5.17
CA LEU A 504 1.04 0.51 -6.12
C LEU A 504 2.36 1.29 -6.12
N LEU A 505 2.31 2.62 -6.09
CA LEU A 505 3.50 3.46 -5.95
C LEU A 505 4.24 3.17 -4.64
N PHE A 506 3.52 3.00 -3.53
CA PHE A 506 4.12 2.66 -2.23
C PHE A 506 4.78 1.29 -2.23
N LYS A 507 4.16 0.28 -2.84
CA LYS A 507 4.81 -1.03 -3.06
C LYS A 507 6.13 -0.87 -3.82
N ARG A 508 6.13 -0.10 -4.89
CA ARG A 508 7.32 0.20 -5.70
C ARG A 508 8.39 0.96 -4.89
N MET A 509 7.99 1.96 -4.10
CA MET A 509 8.91 2.69 -3.22
C MET A 509 9.56 1.78 -2.18
N ARG A 510 8.81 0.85 -1.58
CA ARG A 510 9.36 -0.16 -0.65
C ARG A 510 10.39 -1.05 -1.36
N LEU A 511 10.11 -1.51 -2.59
CA LEU A 511 11.08 -2.27 -3.38
C LEU A 511 12.38 -1.47 -3.60
N LEU A 512 12.28 -0.20 -4.00
CA LEU A 512 13.46 0.65 -4.21
C LEU A 512 14.24 0.89 -2.90
N ARG A 513 13.54 1.10 -1.79
CA ARG A 513 14.14 1.19 -0.46
C ARG A 513 14.89 -0.10 -0.10
N ASP A 514 14.29 -1.26 -0.35
CA ASP A 514 14.86 -2.57 -0.04
C ASP A 514 16.09 -2.89 -0.91
N GLU A 515 16.18 -2.28 -2.11
CA GLU A 515 17.39 -2.26 -2.96
C GLU A 515 18.46 -1.24 -2.46
N GLY A 516 18.26 -0.61 -1.31
CA GLY A 516 19.21 0.28 -0.65
C GLY A 516 19.13 1.74 -1.09
N ILE A 517 18.17 2.12 -1.95
CA ILE A 517 17.99 3.52 -2.38
C ILE A 517 17.39 4.33 -1.23
N GLY A 518 18.02 5.44 -0.87
CA GLY A 518 17.43 6.41 0.05
C GLY A 518 16.40 7.27 -0.66
N ILE A 519 15.23 7.44 -0.07
CA ILE A 519 14.11 8.18 -0.67
C ILE A 519 13.71 9.34 0.22
N PHE A 520 13.80 10.57 -0.29
CA PHE A 520 13.06 11.69 0.28
C PHE A 520 11.65 11.71 -0.29
N PHE A 521 10.64 11.55 0.57
CA PHE A 521 9.23 11.57 0.18
C PHE A 521 8.54 12.83 0.69
N ILE A 522 8.10 13.70 -0.20
CA ILE A 522 7.41 14.93 0.18
C ILE A 522 5.91 14.68 -0.03
N SER A 523 5.13 14.81 1.04
CA SER A 523 3.67 14.77 0.98
C SER A 523 3.09 15.72 2.02
N HIS A 524 1.87 16.19 1.79
CA HIS A 524 1.07 16.94 2.76
C HIS A 524 -0.05 16.07 3.37
N ARG A 525 -0.17 14.81 2.93
CA ARG A 525 -1.18 13.87 3.40
C ARG A 525 -0.60 13.01 4.52
N LEU A 526 -1.15 13.15 5.73
CA LEU A 526 -0.62 12.49 6.93
C LEU A 526 -0.69 10.97 6.86
N ASN A 527 -1.78 10.43 6.32
CA ASN A 527 -1.94 8.98 6.18
C ASN A 527 -0.86 8.38 5.28
N GLU A 528 -0.55 9.04 4.17
CA GLU A 528 0.54 8.62 3.27
C GLU A 528 1.88 8.58 3.99
N ILE A 529 2.20 9.62 4.76
CA ILE A 529 3.45 9.69 5.54
C ILE A 529 3.53 8.55 6.55
N LEU A 530 2.47 8.34 7.33
CA LEU A 530 2.43 7.30 8.36
C LEU A 530 2.51 5.89 7.77
N GLU A 531 2.02 5.70 6.54
CA GLU A 531 2.00 4.40 5.86
C GLU A 531 3.34 4.01 5.24
N ILE A 532 4.09 4.97 4.67
CA ILE A 532 5.25 4.65 3.81
C ILE A 532 6.61 5.02 4.40
N SER A 533 6.69 5.95 5.35
CA SER A 533 7.98 6.50 5.79
C SER A 533 8.56 5.80 7.02
N ASP A 534 9.89 5.67 7.05
CA ASP A 534 10.64 5.17 8.19
C ASP A 534 10.92 6.29 9.21
N ARG A 535 11.19 7.50 8.71
CA ARG A 535 11.43 8.72 9.49
C ARG A 535 10.67 9.89 8.87
N VAL A 536 10.26 10.83 9.71
CA VAL A 536 9.58 12.06 9.27
C VAL A 536 10.24 13.28 9.90
N SER A 537 10.42 14.30 9.07
CA SER A 537 10.92 15.62 9.45
C SER A 537 9.89 16.69 9.12
N VAL A 538 9.58 17.57 10.08
CA VAL A 538 8.62 18.67 9.90
C VAL A 538 9.36 19.99 9.75
N LEU A 539 9.16 20.66 8.61
CA LEU A 539 9.63 22.03 8.37
C LEU A 539 8.51 23.04 8.64
N ARG A 540 8.83 24.07 9.43
CA ARG A 540 7.96 25.21 9.76
C ARG A 540 8.76 26.51 9.66
N ASP A 541 8.30 27.42 8.80
CA ASP A 541 8.90 28.76 8.58
C ASP A 541 10.42 28.73 8.29
N GLY A 542 10.87 27.70 7.56
CA GLY A 542 12.28 27.52 7.20
C GLY A 542 13.14 26.84 8.26
N ASN A 543 12.57 26.41 9.39
CA ASN A 543 13.26 25.67 10.44
C ASN A 543 12.78 24.21 10.46
N LEU A 544 13.66 23.29 10.86
CA LEU A 544 13.28 21.94 11.24
C LEU A 544 12.77 21.97 12.67
N VAL A 545 11.50 21.61 12.89
CA VAL A 545 10.86 21.65 14.23
C VAL A 545 10.64 20.27 14.84
N LEU A 546 10.69 19.22 14.01
CA LEU A 546 10.58 17.82 14.45
C LEU A 546 11.39 16.95 13.49
N SER A 547 12.10 15.96 14.02
CA SER A 547 12.65 14.85 13.25
C SER A 547 12.64 13.59 14.13
N ALA A 548 11.87 12.57 13.75
CA ALA A 548 11.72 11.36 14.54
C ALA A 548 11.27 10.18 13.67
N LYS A 549 11.50 8.95 14.17
CA LYS A 549 11.01 7.73 13.52
C LYS A 549 9.50 7.77 13.41
N THR A 550 8.97 7.49 12.23
CA THR A 550 7.53 7.59 11.95
C THR A 550 6.72 6.69 12.87
N ALA A 551 7.20 5.48 13.17
CA ALA A 551 6.57 4.52 14.09
C ALA A 551 6.39 5.05 15.53
N SER A 552 7.09 6.11 15.93
CA SER A 552 6.95 6.72 17.26
C SER A 552 5.91 7.85 17.31
N LEU A 553 5.28 8.17 16.18
CA LEU A 553 4.39 9.32 16.04
C LEU A 553 2.97 8.90 15.63
N ASN A 554 2.02 9.77 15.92
CA ASN A 554 0.65 9.68 15.44
C ASN A 554 0.26 10.98 14.71
N SER A 555 -0.87 10.98 14.00
CA SER A 555 -1.34 12.14 13.22
C SER A 555 -1.44 13.41 14.05
N ARG A 556 -1.84 13.31 15.33
CA ARG A 556 -1.96 14.47 16.22
C ARG A 556 -0.61 15.12 16.49
N ALA A 557 0.43 14.34 16.76
CA ALA A 557 1.79 14.84 16.99
C ALA A 557 2.34 15.56 15.74
N LEU A 558 2.10 15.01 14.55
CA LEU A 558 2.49 15.63 13.28
C LEU A 558 1.76 16.94 13.03
N ILE A 559 0.45 16.98 13.26
CA ILE A 559 -0.37 18.20 13.13
C ILE A 559 0.14 19.28 14.08
N GLN A 560 0.41 18.95 15.34
CA GLN A 560 0.88 19.91 16.34
C GLN A 560 2.24 20.50 15.93
N ALA A 561 3.16 19.67 15.41
CA ALA A 561 4.44 20.14 14.90
C ALA A 561 4.30 21.08 13.68
N MET A 562 3.23 20.96 12.89
CA MET A 562 2.96 21.86 11.75
C MET A 562 2.33 23.20 12.16
N LEU A 563 1.71 23.30 13.34
CA LEU A 563 1.04 24.51 13.82
C LEU A 563 2.01 25.43 14.60
N PRO A 564 1.87 26.77 14.57
CA PRO A 564 2.70 27.68 15.35
C PRO A 564 2.52 27.53 16.88
N GLU A 565 3.55 27.79 17.67
CA GLU A 565 3.54 27.70 19.14
C GLU A 565 2.52 28.61 19.85
N GLU A 566 2.07 29.69 19.21
CA GLU A 566 1.02 30.58 19.75
C GLU A 566 -0.41 30.02 19.61
N SER A 567 -0.56 28.75 19.20
CA SER A 567 -1.88 28.11 19.05
C SER A 567 -2.33 27.25 20.23
N ASP A 568 -1.55 27.18 21.31
CA ASP A 568 -1.95 26.55 22.58
C ASP A 568 -2.28 27.60 23.65
N GLU A 569 -3.45 28.25 23.49
CA GLU A 569 -4.31 28.65 24.63
C GLU A 569 -5.78 28.90 24.22
N ASN A 570 -6.21 28.37 23.07
CA ASN A 570 -7.62 28.30 22.73
C ASN A 570 -7.95 26.97 22.02
N GLY A 571 -7.93 25.89 22.80
CA GLY A 571 -8.72 24.68 22.53
C GLY A 571 -10.24 24.91 22.49
N SER A 572 -10.69 26.10 22.08
CA SER A 572 -12.08 26.49 21.89
C SER A 572 -12.32 27.29 20.59
N GLY A 573 -11.30 27.53 19.75
CA GLY A 573 -11.42 28.39 18.57
C GLY A 573 -12.03 27.74 17.32
N LEU A 574 -11.84 26.43 17.12
CA LEU A 574 -12.35 25.71 15.95
C LEU A 574 -13.80 25.23 16.14
N ASP A 575 -14.20 24.87 17.37
CA ASP A 575 -15.61 24.69 17.73
C ASP A 575 -16.41 26.00 17.67
N LYS A 576 -15.76 27.15 17.85
CA LYS A 576 -16.41 28.48 17.73
C LYS A 576 -16.78 28.89 16.30
N LEU A 577 -16.20 28.28 15.26
CA LEU A 577 -16.57 28.57 13.87
C LEU A 577 -17.84 27.84 13.41
N LYS A 578 -18.25 26.79 14.13
CA LYS A 578 -19.55 26.14 13.96
C LYS A 578 -20.55 26.73 14.95
N GLY A 579 -21.03 27.94 14.67
CA GLY A 579 -22.26 28.39 15.31
C GLY A 579 -23.38 27.41 14.95
N LYS A 580 -23.89 26.64 15.93
CA LYS A 580 -25.08 25.79 15.76
C LYS A 580 -26.25 26.66 15.27
N LYS A 581 -26.46 26.74 13.95
CA LYS A 581 -27.67 27.29 13.36
C LYS A 581 -28.68 26.15 13.23
N ALA A 582 -29.94 26.44 13.54
CA ALA A 582 -31.02 25.54 13.17
C ALA A 582 -31.06 25.48 11.63
N LEU A 583 -30.80 24.30 11.06
CA LEU A 583 -30.93 24.07 9.63
C LEU A 583 -32.36 24.41 9.21
N LYS A 584 -32.50 25.26 8.19
CA LYS A 584 -33.80 25.53 7.59
C LYS A 584 -34.22 24.27 6.83
N THR A 585 -35.51 23.94 6.85
CA THR A 585 -36.05 22.76 6.14
C THR A 585 -36.43 23.05 4.69
N ASN A 586 -36.09 24.23 4.17
CA ASN A 586 -36.43 24.65 2.82
C ASN A 586 -35.40 24.10 1.82
N LYS A 587 -35.83 23.21 0.92
CA LYS A 587 -34.98 22.62 -0.13
C LYS A 587 -34.70 23.64 -1.24
N VAL A 588 -33.45 24.06 -1.35
CA VAL A 588 -32.98 24.97 -2.41
C VAL A 588 -32.49 24.22 -3.64
N LEU A 589 -32.10 22.94 -3.48
CA LEU A 589 -31.82 22.00 -4.57
C LEU A 589 -32.53 20.69 -4.29
N GLU A 590 -33.13 20.09 -5.32
CA GLU A 590 -33.67 18.74 -5.24
C GLU A 590 -33.53 18.03 -6.59
N ALA A 591 -32.83 16.90 -6.60
CA ALA A 591 -32.73 15.99 -7.73
C ALA A 591 -33.48 14.69 -7.39
N ARG A 592 -34.40 14.27 -8.27
CA ARG A 592 -35.25 13.09 -8.09
C ARG A 592 -35.09 12.13 -9.27
N ASP A 593 -34.89 10.85 -8.97
CA ASP A 593 -34.65 9.76 -9.93
C ASP A 593 -33.64 10.17 -11.02
N PHE A 594 -32.54 10.80 -10.59
CA PHE A 594 -31.52 11.32 -11.49
C PHE A 594 -30.68 10.17 -12.05
N ARG A 595 -30.53 10.12 -13.37
CA ARG A 595 -29.79 9.05 -14.06
C ARG A 595 -28.89 9.65 -15.13
N GLY A 596 -27.68 9.13 -15.25
CA GLY A 596 -26.69 9.49 -16.25
C GLY A 596 -25.91 8.26 -16.69
N GLU A 597 -24.79 8.48 -17.37
CA GLU A 597 -23.93 7.38 -17.85
C GLU A 597 -23.26 6.63 -16.69
N MET A 598 -22.81 7.37 -15.66
CA MET A 598 -22.05 6.85 -14.53
C MET A 598 -22.86 6.75 -13.22
N PHE A 599 -24.16 7.06 -13.24
CA PHE A 599 -25.02 7.01 -12.05
C PHE A 599 -26.48 6.67 -12.38
N ASP A 600 -27.17 5.99 -11.46
CA ASP A 600 -28.53 5.47 -11.68
C ASP A 600 -29.40 5.63 -10.43
N GLY A 601 -30.54 6.31 -10.60
CA GLY A 601 -31.58 6.43 -9.58
C GLY A 601 -31.19 7.32 -8.38
N VAL A 602 -30.37 8.34 -8.61
CA VAL A 602 -29.88 9.24 -7.54
C VAL A 602 -30.99 10.17 -7.06
N ASN A 603 -31.18 10.22 -5.75
CA ASN A 603 -32.10 11.15 -5.08
C ASN A 603 -31.32 11.92 -4.02
N ILE A 604 -31.16 13.23 -4.22
CA ILE A 604 -30.45 14.12 -3.29
C ILE A 604 -31.16 15.46 -3.18
N TYR A 605 -31.00 16.11 -2.03
CA TYR A 605 -31.44 17.49 -1.83
C TYR A 605 -30.45 18.26 -0.97
N VAL A 606 -30.50 19.58 -1.08
CA VAL A 606 -29.73 20.53 -0.26
C VAL A 606 -30.69 21.59 0.26
N ASN A 607 -30.64 21.86 1.56
CA ASN A 607 -31.43 22.91 2.18
C ASN A 607 -30.74 24.28 2.16
N GLU A 608 -31.53 25.33 2.37
CA GLU A 608 -31.06 26.71 2.47
C GLU A 608 -30.00 26.86 3.57
N GLY A 609 -28.79 27.27 3.17
CA GLY A 609 -27.66 27.43 4.08
C GLY A 609 -27.04 26.13 4.61
N GLU A 610 -27.37 24.98 4.03
CA GLU A 610 -26.78 23.66 4.38
C GLU A 610 -25.54 23.38 3.50
N ILE A 611 -24.50 22.77 4.10
CA ILE A 611 -23.38 22.14 3.40
C ILE A 611 -23.62 20.63 3.36
N VAL A 612 -23.98 20.11 2.19
CA VAL A 612 -24.14 18.67 1.95
C VAL A 612 -22.88 18.15 1.28
N GLY A 613 -22.27 17.13 1.86
CA GLY A 613 -21.14 16.40 1.30
C GLY A 613 -21.59 15.31 0.33
N LEU A 614 -20.82 15.09 -0.73
CA LEU A 614 -20.94 13.91 -1.59
C LEU A 614 -19.60 13.17 -1.60
N ALA A 615 -19.55 12.06 -0.86
CA ALA A 615 -18.38 11.21 -0.69
C ALA A 615 -18.50 9.92 -1.53
N GLY A 616 -17.37 9.26 -1.75
CA GLY A 616 -17.27 8.03 -2.54
C GLY A 616 -15.85 7.82 -3.03
N VAL A 617 -15.50 6.58 -3.39
CA VAL A 617 -14.21 6.29 -4.02
C VAL A 617 -14.09 6.99 -5.39
N VAL A 618 -12.87 7.13 -5.89
CA VAL A 618 -12.65 7.61 -7.27
C VAL A 618 -13.38 6.69 -8.25
N GLY A 619 -14.07 7.27 -9.22
CA GLY A 619 -14.92 6.53 -10.16
C GLY A 619 -16.32 6.19 -9.64
N ALA A 620 -16.71 6.63 -8.44
CA ALA A 620 -18.06 6.40 -7.91
C ALA A 620 -19.17 7.16 -8.67
N GLY A 621 -18.83 8.10 -9.56
CA GLY A 621 -19.80 8.90 -10.34
C GLY A 621 -20.09 10.31 -9.79
N ARG A 622 -19.24 10.82 -8.87
CA ARG A 622 -19.48 12.09 -8.14
C ARG A 622 -19.41 13.32 -9.04
N THR A 623 -18.31 13.46 -9.77
CA THR A 623 -18.08 14.57 -10.71
C THR A 623 -19.07 14.51 -11.88
N GLU A 624 -19.39 13.31 -12.35
CA GLU A 624 -20.41 13.10 -13.39
C GLU A 624 -21.79 13.53 -12.90
N LEU A 625 -22.16 13.19 -11.67
CA LEU A 625 -23.40 13.70 -11.05
C LEU A 625 -23.40 15.23 -10.96
N ALA A 626 -22.32 15.86 -10.47
CA ALA A 626 -22.22 17.32 -10.40
C ALA A 626 -22.38 18.00 -11.77
N ARG A 627 -21.69 17.50 -12.80
CA ARG A 627 -21.78 18.01 -14.16
C ARG A 627 -23.18 17.83 -14.74
N SER A 628 -23.81 16.68 -14.48
CA SER A 628 -25.20 16.42 -14.84
C SER A 628 -26.20 17.37 -14.17
N LEU A 629 -26.00 17.71 -12.88
CA LEU A 629 -26.87 18.65 -12.16
C LEU A 629 -26.90 20.04 -12.82
N VAL A 630 -25.78 20.48 -13.38
CA VAL A 630 -25.69 21.81 -14.02
C VAL A 630 -25.87 21.78 -15.54
N GLY A 631 -26.21 20.63 -16.12
CA GLY A 631 -26.53 20.53 -17.53
C GLY A 631 -25.32 20.48 -18.46
N LEU A 632 -24.16 20.06 -17.95
CA LEU A 632 -22.97 19.81 -18.78
C LEU A 632 -23.00 18.43 -19.44
N GLU A 633 -23.84 17.51 -18.95
CA GLU A 633 -23.98 16.16 -19.50
C GLU A 633 -25.32 15.97 -20.26
N PRO A 634 -25.28 15.64 -21.57
CA PRO A 634 -26.45 15.68 -22.45
C PRO A 634 -27.47 14.56 -22.22
N ASN A 635 -27.07 13.40 -21.68
CA ASN A 635 -27.92 12.20 -21.56
C ASN A 635 -28.57 12.03 -20.17
N THR A 636 -28.74 13.12 -19.43
CA THR A 636 -29.20 13.10 -18.03
C THR A 636 -30.74 13.03 -17.92
N LYS A 637 -31.28 12.00 -17.25
CA LYS A 637 -32.71 11.81 -16.95
C LYS A 637 -33.04 12.11 -15.48
N GLY A 638 -34.32 12.13 -15.14
CA GLY A 638 -34.84 12.47 -13.81
C GLY A 638 -35.48 13.85 -13.76
N ASN A 639 -35.69 14.42 -12.57
CA ASN A 639 -36.25 15.76 -12.35
C ASN A 639 -35.33 16.58 -11.45
N LEU A 640 -35.12 17.86 -11.80
CA LEU A 640 -34.25 18.78 -11.04
C LEU A 640 -35.04 20.04 -10.68
N PHE A 641 -34.98 20.43 -9.42
CA PHE A 641 -35.66 21.60 -8.88
C PHE A 641 -34.70 22.53 -8.15
N VAL A 642 -34.87 23.83 -8.32
CA VAL A 642 -34.17 24.89 -7.58
C VAL A 642 -35.20 25.85 -7.02
N ASP A 643 -35.17 26.09 -5.70
CA ASP A 643 -36.23 26.82 -4.98
C ASP A 643 -37.66 26.32 -5.33
N GLY A 644 -37.81 24.99 -5.42
CA GLY A 644 -39.07 24.33 -5.76
C GLY A 644 -39.51 24.45 -7.23
N LYS A 645 -38.78 25.19 -8.08
CA LYS A 645 -39.09 25.33 -9.51
C LYS A 645 -38.30 24.33 -10.34
N GLN A 646 -38.97 23.63 -11.25
CA GLN A 646 -38.33 22.61 -12.10
C GLN A 646 -37.48 23.26 -13.21
N ILE A 647 -36.25 22.76 -13.39
CA ILE A 647 -35.38 23.06 -14.53
C ILE A 647 -35.73 22.09 -15.67
N LEU A 648 -36.04 22.62 -16.85
CA LEU A 648 -36.58 21.82 -17.97
C LEU A 648 -35.51 21.42 -18.99
N HIS A 649 -34.73 22.38 -19.49
CA HIS A 649 -33.79 22.15 -20.58
C HIS A 649 -32.41 21.69 -20.09
N ARG A 650 -32.09 21.93 -18.81
CA ARG A 650 -30.83 21.50 -18.16
C ARG A 650 -29.61 21.86 -18.99
N ASN A 651 -29.50 23.14 -19.34
CA ASN A 651 -28.27 23.68 -19.88
C ASN A 651 -27.65 24.65 -18.86
N PRO A 652 -26.34 24.93 -18.93
CA PRO A 652 -25.65 25.75 -17.93
C PRO A 652 -26.24 27.16 -17.78
N THR A 653 -26.74 27.75 -18.87
CA THR A 653 -27.37 29.08 -18.86
C THR A 653 -28.68 29.09 -18.07
N GLU A 654 -29.55 28.10 -18.30
CA GLU A 654 -30.78 27.93 -17.54
C GLU A 654 -30.46 27.69 -16.06
N CYS A 655 -29.58 26.75 -15.73
CA CYS A 655 -29.15 26.46 -14.36
C CYS A 655 -28.66 27.73 -13.64
N ARG A 656 -27.77 28.50 -14.29
CA ARG A 656 -27.26 29.79 -13.76
C ARG A 656 -28.40 30.78 -13.51
N ASN A 657 -29.39 30.87 -14.39
CA ASN A 657 -30.53 31.78 -14.24
C ASN A 657 -31.47 31.37 -13.10
N PHE A 658 -31.58 30.07 -12.81
CA PHE A 658 -32.26 29.56 -11.62
C PHE A 658 -31.40 29.68 -10.34
N GLY A 659 -30.12 30.04 -10.48
CA GLY A 659 -29.19 30.21 -9.35
C GLY A 659 -28.45 28.94 -8.95
N LEU A 660 -28.36 27.94 -9.83
CA LEU A 660 -27.52 26.75 -9.66
C LEU A 660 -26.24 26.91 -10.47
N VAL A 661 -25.09 26.91 -9.79
CA VAL A 661 -23.77 27.06 -10.43
C VAL A 661 -22.78 25.99 -9.95
N TYR A 662 -21.77 25.74 -10.77
CA TYR A 662 -20.78 24.69 -10.57
C TYR A 662 -19.36 25.25 -10.63
N MET A 663 -18.53 24.77 -9.71
CA MET A 663 -17.09 24.95 -9.75
C MET A 663 -16.41 23.61 -10.06
N PRO A 664 -15.61 23.54 -11.14
CA PRO A 664 -15.02 22.28 -11.58
C PRO A 664 -13.83 21.85 -10.73
N GLU A 665 -13.61 20.53 -10.70
CA GLU A 665 -12.43 19.88 -10.13
C GLU A 665 -11.12 20.38 -10.77
N ASP A 666 -11.02 20.32 -12.10
CA ASP A 666 -9.86 20.82 -12.83
C ASP A 666 -10.00 22.33 -13.10
N ARG A 667 -9.43 23.11 -12.17
CA ARG A 667 -9.39 24.57 -12.30
C ARG A 667 -8.65 25.07 -13.54
N HIS A 668 -7.64 24.35 -14.04
CA HIS A 668 -6.80 24.83 -15.15
C HIS A 668 -7.44 24.50 -16.50
N ALA A 669 -8.01 23.31 -16.64
CA ALA A 669 -8.70 22.91 -17.86
C ALA A 669 -10.07 23.57 -18.01
N HIS A 670 -10.81 23.77 -16.90
CA HIS A 670 -12.23 24.15 -16.96
C HIS A 670 -12.60 25.37 -16.09
N GLY A 671 -11.74 25.76 -15.15
CA GLY A 671 -12.03 26.80 -14.17
C GLY A 671 -11.64 28.21 -14.60
N VAL A 672 -10.35 28.44 -14.89
CA VAL A 672 -9.75 29.78 -15.02
C VAL A 672 -9.08 30.00 -16.38
N PHE A 673 -9.04 31.25 -16.84
CA PHE A 673 -8.27 31.63 -18.02
C PHE A 673 -6.83 31.98 -17.60
N LEU A 674 -5.94 30.98 -17.65
CA LEU A 674 -4.57 31.10 -17.12
C LEU A 674 -3.77 32.24 -17.76
N ASP A 675 -3.88 32.41 -19.07
CA ASP A 675 -3.12 33.40 -19.86
C ASP A 675 -3.86 34.72 -20.09
N ARG A 676 -4.92 34.95 -19.31
CA ARG A 676 -5.72 36.18 -19.37
C ARG A 676 -5.62 36.96 -18.05
N PRO A 677 -5.91 38.27 -18.08
CA PRO A 677 -6.16 39.05 -16.88
C PRO A 677 -7.13 38.36 -15.92
N SER A 678 -6.83 38.42 -14.62
CA SER A 678 -7.65 37.77 -13.59
C SER A 678 -9.10 38.23 -13.63
N ILE A 679 -9.33 39.52 -13.90
CA ILE A 679 -10.68 40.11 -14.00
C ILE A 679 -11.58 39.44 -15.02
N GLU A 680 -11.04 39.03 -16.18
CA GLU A 680 -11.81 38.35 -17.22
C GLU A 680 -12.34 37.00 -16.71
N THR A 681 -11.57 36.31 -15.86
CA THR A 681 -12.05 35.09 -15.21
C THR A 681 -13.17 35.42 -14.23
N MET A 682 -13.01 36.46 -13.39
CA MET A 682 -14.01 36.85 -12.38
C MET A 682 -15.35 37.24 -12.99
N SER A 683 -15.34 37.91 -14.15
CA SER A 683 -16.53 38.53 -14.75
C SER A 683 -17.23 37.66 -15.80
N CYS A 684 -16.57 36.62 -16.34
CA CYS A 684 -17.03 35.93 -17.54
C CYS A 684 -18.43 35.30 -17.42
N THR A 685 -18.88 34.93 -16.22
CA THR A 685 -20.20 34.32 -15.99
C THR A 685 -21.33 35.35 -15.96
N VAL A 686 -21.03 36.65 -15.99
CA VAL A 686 -22.00 37.75 -15.85
C VAL A 686 -21.81 38.88 -16.86
N LEU A 687 -21.14 38.62 -17.98
CA LEU A 687 -20.92 39.62 -19.04
C LEU A 687 -22.24 40.24 -19.53
N ASP A 688 -23.32 39.45 -19.60
CA ASP A 688 -24.68 39.88 -19.95
C ASP A 688 -25.27 40.93 -18.98
N ARG A 689 -24.71 41.02 -17.76
CA ARG A 689 -25.09 42.00 -16.72
C ARG A 689 -24.14 43.20 -16.68
N LEU A 690 -22.96 43.08 -17.29
CA LEU A 690 -21.93 44.12 -17.37
C LEU A 690 -21.97 44.90 -18.70
N GLY A 691 -22.75 44.45 -19.67
CA GLY A 691 -22.95 45.17 -20.94
C GLY A 691 -23.80 44.40 -21.93
N ARG A 692 -24.57 45.10 -22.77
CA ARG A 692 -25.39 44.48 -23.85
C ARG A 692 -24.68 44.41 -25.21
N VAL A 693 -23.86 45.42 -25.52
CA VAL A 693 -23.15 45.55 -26.81
C VAL A 693 -21.67 45.80 -26.55
N PHE A 694 -21.37 46.71 -25.62
CA PHE A 694 -20.02 46.96 -25.11
C PHE A 694 -19.98 46.66 -23.61
N LEU A 695 -18.82 46.19 -23.14
CA LEU A 695 -18.55 45.92 -21.75
C LEU A 695 -18.37 47.24 -20.98
N ASP A 696 -19.10 47.41 -19.87
CA ASP A 696 -18.88 48.51 -18.93
C ASP A 696 -17.68 48.18 -18.04
N VAL A 697 -16.50 48.64 -18.47
CA VAL A 697 -15.21 48.39 -17.80
C VAL A 697 -15.23 48.87 -16.34
N LYS A 698 -15.92 49.98 -16.04
CA LYS A 698 -15.99 50.48 -14.65
C LYS A 698 -16.76 49.52 -13.76
N ARG A 699 -17.90 48.99 -14.23
CA ARG A 699 -18.68 48.00 -13.48
C ARG A 699 -17.94 46.67 -13.33
N GLU A 700 -17.18 46.29 -14.34
CA GLU A 700 -16.33 45.11 -14.27
C GLU A 700 -15.25 45.30 -13.20
N GLU A 701 -14.54 46.43 -13.19
CA GLU A 701 -13.54 46.75 -12.15
C GLU A 701 -14.15 46.81 -10.75
N GLU A 702 -15.34 47.39 -10.59
CA GLU A 702 -16.09 47.40 -9.32
C GLU A 702 -16.43 46.00 -8.83
N LEU A 703 -16.82 45.09 -9.74
CA LEU A 703 -17.07 43.68 -9.43
C LEU A 703 -15.77 42.99 -8.98
N GLY A 704 -14.69 43.18 -9.72
CA GLY A 704 -13.38 42.62 -9.41
C GLY A 704 -12.86 43.06 -8.04
N ASN A 705 -12.85 44.37 -7.80
CA ASN A 705 -12.38 44.94 -6.53
C ASN A 705 -13.18 44.43 -5.33
N ARG A 706 -14.50 44.27 -5.49
CA ARG A 706 -15.35 43.68 -4.44
C ARG A 706 -14.91 42.28 -4.07
N PHE A 707 -14.64 41.41 -5.04
CA PHE A 707 -14.19 40.05 -4.75
C PHE A 707 -12.76 39.99 -4.23
N VAL A 708 -11.88 40.87 -4.72
CA VAL A 708 -10.52 41.03 -4.20
C VAL A 708 -10.55 41.35 -2.70
N GLU A 709 -11.40 42.29 -2.30
CA GLU A 709 -11.58 42.66 -0.90
C GLU A 709 -12.27 41.55 -0.09
N GLN A 710 -13.41 41.04 -0.56
CA GLN A 710 -14.22 40.04 0.12
C GLN A 710 -13.45 38.74 0.36
N PHE A 711 -12.70 38.26 -0.63
CA PHE A 711 -11.98 36.98 -0.55
C PHE A 711 -10.50 37.15 -0.18
N ARG A 712 -10.03 38.39 0.00
CA ARG A 712 -8.63 38.71 0.27
C ARG A 712 -7.72 38.07 -0.78
N ILE A 713 -8.02 38.36 -2.06
CA ILE A 713 -7.23 37.89 -3.20
C ILE A 713 -6.01 38.78 -3.33
N HIS A 714 -4.82 38.19 -3.29
CA HIS A 714 -3.57 38.94 -3.39
C HIS A 714 -3.21 39.11 -4.87
N LEU A 715 -3.53 40.28 -5.42
CA LEU A 715 -3.22 40.71 -6.78
C LEU A 715 -2.42 42.01 -6.75
N ARG A 716 -1.50 42.22 -7.70
CA ARG A 716 -0.86 43.53 -7.94
C ARG A 716 -1.87 44.53 -8.51
N ASN A 717 -2.74 44.05 -9.39
CA ASN A 717 -3.88 44.75 -9.96
C ASN A 717 -4.80 43.72 -10.64
N LEU A 718 -6.01 44.14 -11.03
CA LEU A 718 -7.00 43.29 -11.71
C LEU A 718 -6.53 42.75 -13.07
N GLY A 719 -5.57 43.44 -13.70
CA GLY A 719 -4.92 43.07 -14.96
C GLY A 719 -3.85 41.98 -14.83
N GLN A 720 -3.49 41.57 -13.61
CA GLN A 720 -2.48 40.54 -13.40
C GLN A 720 -2.91 39.21 -14.03
N VAL A 721 -2.02 38.61 -14.82
CA VAL A 721 -2.24 37.32 -15.49
C VAL A 721 -2.42 36.22 -14.47
N THR A 722 -3.52 35.45 -14.60
CA THR A 722 -3.96 34.45 -13.60
C THR A 722 -2.90 33.40 -13.31
N ARG A 723 -2.15 32.93 -14.32
CA ARG A 723 -1.07 31.93 -14.16
C ARG A 723 0.01 32.35 -13.17
N THR A 724 0.25 33.66 -13.00
CA THR A 724 1.27 34.19 -12.10
C THR A 724 0.87 34.17 -10.62
N LEU A 725 -0.40 33.87 -10.33
CA LEU A 725 -0.91 33.79 -8.97
C LEU A 725 -0.59 32.45 -8.34
N SER A 726 -0.39 32.43 -7.01
CA SER A 726 -0.34 31.19 -6.23
C SER A 726 -1.63 30.38 -6.39
N GLY A 727 -1.59 29.06 -6.30
CA GLY A 727 -2.77 28.18 -6.41
C GLY A 727 -3.95 28.61 -5.52
N GLY A 728 -3.71 28.99 -4.27
CA GLY A 728 -4.75 29.50 -3.37
C GLY A 728 -5.44 30.78 -3.86
N ASN A 729 -4.70 31.70 -4.48
CA ASN A 729 -5.29 32.90 -5.09
C ASN A 729 -6.00 32.56 -6.40
N GLN A 730 -5.47 31.66 -7.24
CA GLN A 730 -6.19 31.15 -8.42
C GLN A 730 -7.54 30.54 -8.03
N GLN A 731 -7.59 29.80 -6.91
CA GLN A 731 -8.82 29.21 -6.40
C GLN A 731 -9.83 30.26 -5.95
N LYS A 732 -9.38 31.33 -5.30
CA LYS A 732 -10.26 32.46 -4.91
C LYS A 732 -10.77 33.23 -6.14
N VAL A 733 -9.96 33.37 -7.18
CA VAL A 733 -10.40 33.92 -8.48
C VAL A 733 -11.48 33.02 -9.09
N LEU A 734 -11.30 31.69 -9.07
CA LEU A 734 -12.31 30.75 -9.53
C LEU A 734 -13.61 30.84 -8.71
N LEU A 735 -13.52 30.93 -7.39
CA LEU A 735 -14.69 31.15 -6.53
C LEU A 735 -15.41 32.46 -6.87
N SER A 736 -14.67 33.54 -7.15
CA SER A 736 -15.29 34.82 -7.57
C SER A 736 -16.08 34.70 -8.86
N LYS A 737 -15.54 33.98 -9.85
CA LYS A 737 -16.24 33.65 -11.11
C LYS A 737 -17.57 32.93 -10.84
N THR A 738 -17.54 31.92 -9.98
CA THR A 738 -18.71 31.12 -9.62
C THR A 738 -19.78 31.97 -8.92
N LEU A 739 -19.34 32.82 -8.01
CA LEU A 739 -20.22 33.60 -7.12
C LEU A 739 -20.70 34.93 -7.73
N ALA A 740 -20.05 35.44 -8.78
CA ALA A 740 -20.49 36.63 -9.51
C ALA A 740 -21.94 36.53 -10.00
N SER A 741 -22.38 35.31 -10.31
CA SER A 741 -23.75 34.98 -10.74
C SER A 741 -24.83 35.18 -9.65
N ARG A 742 -24.43 35.33 -8.37
CA ARG A 742 -25.30 35.35 -7.18
C ARG A 742 -26.18 34.10 -7.08
N PRO A 743 -25.59 32.92 -6.85
CA PRO A 743 -26.32 31.67 -6.85
C PRO A 743 -27.21 31.50 -5.61
N ARG A 744 -28.22 30.65 -5.75
CA ARG A 744 -29.00 30.06 -4.64
C ARG A 744 -28.36 28.78 -4.13
N VAL A 745 -27.72 28.03 -5.04
CA VAL A 745 -26.99 26.80 -4.75
C VAL A 745 -25.69 26.76 -5.54
N VAL A 746 -24.62 26.36 -4.87
CA VAL A 746 -23.31 26.13 -5.49
C VAL A 746 -22.89 24.67 -5.33
N VAL A 747 -22.50 24.05 -6.43
CA VAL A 747 -21.83 22.75 -6.46
C VAL A 747 -20.33 23.01 -6.53
N LEU A 748 -19.59 22.57 -5.53
CA LEU A 748 -18.15 22.75 -5.41
C LEU A 748 -17.48 21.39 -5.56
N ASP A 749 -16.82 21.17 -6.70
CA ASP A 749 -16.08 19.94 -6.95
C ASP A 749 -14.59 20.12 -6.66
N GLU A 750 -14.10 19.39 -5.67
CA GLU A 750 -12.71 19.40 -5.19
C GLU A 750 -12.17 20.83 -4.94
N PRO A 751 -12.88 21.70 -4.17
CA PRO A 751 -12.58 23.12 -4.12
C PRO A 751 -11.27 23.48 -3.44
N THR A 752 -10.60 22.52 -2.82
CA THR A 752 -9.37 22.65 -2.04
C THR A 752 -8.22 21.85 -2.66
N ARG A 753 -8.41 21.27 -3.85
CA ARG A 753 -7.39 20.48 -4.53
C ARG A 753 -6.20 21.36 -4.93
N GLY A 754 -4.99 20.91 -4.60
CA GLY A 754 -3.73 21.56 -5.00
C GLY A 754 -3.55 22.98 -4.45
N ILE A 755 -4.05 23.28 -3.24
CA ILE A 755 -3.80 24.52 -2.49
C ILE A 755 -3.35 24.20 -1.04
N ASP A 756 -2.56 25.06 -0.38
CA ASP A 756 -2.11 24.80 1.00
C ASP A 756 -3.23 24.78 2.03
N VAL A 757 -2.90 24.21 3.19
CA VAL A 757 -3.64 24.31 4.45
C VAL A 757 -4.12 25.74 4.79
N LYS A 758 -3.33 26.79 4.55
CA LYS A 758 -3.74 28.18 4.85
C LYS A 758 -4.80 28.68 3.87
N ALA A 759 -4.57 28.50 2.57
CA ALA A 759 -5.52 28.83 1.51
C ALA A 759 -6.80 28.00 1.62
N ARG A 760 -6.69 26.73 2.03
CA ARG A 760 -7.82 25.83 2.32
C ARG A 760 -8.72 26.42 3.40
N ARG A 761 -8.16 26.91 4.51
CA ARG A 761 -8.94 27.61 5.55
C ARG A 761 -9.63 28.87 5.02
N ASP A 762 -8.97 29.62 4.13
CA ASP A 762 -9.60 30.80 3.51
C ASP A 762 -10.77 30.41 2.60
N VAL A 763 -10.63 29.34 1.79
CA VAL A 763 -11.72 28.80 0.98
C VAL A 763 -12.90 28.37 1.86
N TYR A 764 -12.65 27.66 2.96
CA TYR A 764 -13.73 27.28 3.88
C TYR A 764 -14.39 28.48 4.56
N ARG A 765 -13.64 29.54 4.89
CA ARG A 765 -14.23 30.77 5.41
C ARG A 765 -15.19 31.39 4.40
N ILE A 766 -14.84 31.35 3.10
CA ILE A 766 -15.71 31.82 2.02
C ILE A 766 -16.97 30.93 1.96
N ILE A 767 -16.82 29.60 1.94
CA ILE A 767 -17.94 28.65 1.90
C ILE A 767 -18.89 28.87 3.09
N GLN A 768 -18.36 29.05 4.29
CA GLN A 768 -19.15 29.34 5.48
C GLN A 768 -19.88 30.68 5.35
N ALA A 769 -19.25 31.74 4.86
CA ALA A 769 -19.93 33.01 4.62
C ALA A 769 -21.11 32.86 3.65
N LEU A 770 -20.97 32.06 2.59
CA LEU A 770 -22.07 31.76 1.66
C LEU A 770 -23.24 31.08 2.37
N THR A 771 -22.97 30.08 3.19
CA THR A 771 -24.03 29.38 3.94
C THR A 771 -24.72 30.30 4.95
N GLN A 772 -23.99 31.27 5.51
CA GLN A 772 -24.56 32.28 6.40
C GLN A 772 -25.51 33.24 5.66
N GLU A 773 -25.27 33.49 4.37
CA GLU A 773 -26.15 34.24 3.46
C GLU A 773 -27.34 33.39 2.95
N GLY A 774 -27.44 32.12 3.35
CA GLY A 774 -28.53 31.21 2.97
C GLY A 774 -28.31 30.46 1.66
N ILE A 775 -27.10 30.49 1.11
CA ILE A 775 -26.76 29.74 -0.11
C ILE A 775 -26.54 28.27 0.27
N GLY A 776 -27.19 27.35 -0.44
CA GLY A 776 -26.95 25.91 -0.28
C GLY A 776 -25.66 25.47 -0.96
N VAL A 777 -24.91 24.56 -0.35
CA VAL A 777 -23.63 24.07 -0.88
C VAL A 777 -23.68 22.55 -1.03
N LEU A 778 -23.39 22.05 -2.22
CA LEU A 778 -23.03 20.65 -2.45
C LEU A 778 -21.51 20.57 -2.59
N LEU A 779 -20.85 20.00 -1.59
CA LEU A 779 -19.40 19.87 -1.51
C LEU A 779 -18.97 18.46 -1.92
N ILE A 780 -18.18 18.35 -2.98
CA ILE A 780 -17.51 17.10 -3.38
C ILE A 780 -16.05 17.25 -3.00
N SER A 781 -15.53 16.29 -2.24
CA SER A 781 -14.11 16.20 -1.89
C SER A 781 -13.70 14.74 -1.78
N SER A 782 -12.48 14.45 -2.23
CA SER A 782 -11.79 13.17 -2.01
C SER A 782 -11.14 13.10 -0.62
N ASP A 783 -11.00 14.24 0.06
CA ASP A 783 -10.51 14.32 1.42
C ASP A 783 -11.66 14.06 2.40
N LEU A 784 -11.68 12.86 2.99
CA LEU A 784 -12.72 12.45 3.93
C LEU A 784 -12.71 13.31 5.21
N GLU A 785 -11.56 13.86 5.60
CA GLU A 785 -11.48 14.75 6.75
C GLU A 785 -12.25 16.04 6.45
N GLU A 786 -12.16 16.56 5.23
CA GLU A 786 -12.92 17.74 4.82
C GLU A 786 -14.43 17.50 4.86
N ILE A 787 -14.88 16.36 4.35
CA ILE A 787 -16.28 15.98 4.36
C ILE A 787 -16.81 15.88 5.79
N VAL A 788 -16.12 15.12 6.65
CA VAL A 788 -16.52 14.92 8.06
C VAL A 788 -16.45 16.24 8.84
N GLN A 789 -15.47 17.08 8.56
CA GLN A 789 -15.25 18.32 9.28
C GLN A 789 -16.27 19.40 8.90
N TRP A 790 -16.62 19.57 7.62
CA TRP A 790 -17.34 20.76 7.14
C TRP A 790 -18.79 20.51 6.74
N CYS A 791 -19.19 19.27 6.46
CA CYS A 791 -20.55 18.98 6.01
C CYS A 791 -21.52 18.80 7.19
N ASP A 792 -22.73 19.32 7.03
CA ASP A 792 -23.86 19.09 7.93
C ASP A 792 -24.44 17.68 7.74
N ARG A 793 -24.31 17.15 6.51
CA ARG A 793 -24.82 15.84 6.10
C ARG A 793 -24.05 15.33 4.91
N VAL A 794 -23.94 14.01 4.75
CA VAL A 794 -23.14 13.40 3.70
C VAL A 794 -23.92 12.31 2.98
N TYR A 795 -23.96 12.41 1.65
CA TYR A 795 -24.35 11.32 0.78
C TYR A 795 -23.12 10.52 0.38
N VAL A 796 -23.17 9.21 0.57
CA VAL A 796 -22.09 8.30 0.15
C VAL A 796 -22.51 7.59 -1.13
N MET A 797 -21.68 7.73 -2.15
CA MET A 797 -21.90 7.19 -3.48
C MET A 797 -20.99 5.99 -3.73
N TYR A 798 -21.58 4.89 -4.19
CA TYR A 798 -20.86 3.67 -4.59
C TYR A 798 -21.48 3.12 -5.87
N GLN A 799 -20.64 2.85 -6.87
CA GLN A 799 -21.06 2.35 -8.19
C GLN A 799 -22.25 3.13 -8.79
N GLY A 800 -22.19 4.46 -8.78
CA GLY A 800 -23.22 5.28 -9.40
C GLY A 800 -24.52 5.42 -8.59
N ARG A 801 -24.57 4.93 -7.36
CA ARG A 801 -25.77 4.98 -6.50
C ARG A 801 -25.46 5.63 -5.16
N ILE A 802 -26.43 6.34 -4.61
CA ILE A 802 -26.38 6.77 -3.21
C ILE A 802 -26.71 5.56 -2.34
N VAL A 803 -25.72 5.08 -1.59
CA VAL A 803 -25.84 3.86 -0.77
C VAL A 803 -26.07 4.15 0.71
N LYS A 804 -25.70 5.36 1.16
CA LYS A 804 -25.94 5.81 2.53
C LYS A 804 -26.12 7.33 2.57
N GLU A 805 -26.96 7.79 3.47
CA GLU A 805 -27.05 9.18 3.92
C GLU A 805 -26.62 9.20 5.39
N LEU A 806 -25.61 9.98 5.73
CA LEU A 806 -25.06 10.09 7.07
C LEU A 806 -25.32 11.50 7.61
N SER A 807 -25.99 11.57 8.77
CA SER A 807 -26.11 12.83 9.51
C SER A 807 -24.76 13.25 10.10
N HIS A 808 -24.62 14.52 10.51
CA HIS A 808 -23.39 15.02 11.13
C HIS A 808 -22.89 14.14 12.29
N HIS A 809 -23.79 13.60 13.12
CA HIS A 809 -23.45 12.78 14.28
C HIS A 809 -23.01 11.36 13.92
N GLU A 810 -23.44 10.87 12.76
CA GLU A 810 -23.08 9.54 12.27
C GLU A 810 -21.88 9.59 11.32
N CYS A 811 -21.54 10.77 10.83
CA CYS A 811 -20.47 11.01 9.87
C CYS A 811 -19.12 10.97 10.58
N ASN A 812 -18.42 9.85 10.46
CA ASN A 812 -17.01 9.71 10.77
C ASN A 812 -16.27 9.09 9.58
N ILE A 813 -14.95 9.20 9.57
CA ILE A 813 -14.12 8.76 8.43
C ILE A 813 -14.36 7.27 8.14
N GLU A 814 -14.40 6.43 9.18
CA GLU A 814 -14.60 4.99 9.07
C GLU A 814 -15.91 4.63 8.37
N ARG A 815 -17.03 5.24 8.78
CA ARG A 815 -18.37 4.97 8.21
C ARG A 815 -18.51 5.49 6.79
N VAL A 816 -17.98 6.69 6.51
CA VAL A 816 -17.98 7.24 5.16
C VAL A 816 -17.15 6.34 4.24
N MET A 817 -15.98 5.88 4.71
CA MET A 817 -15.10 4.97 3.97
C MET A 817 -15.75 3.60 3.75
N ALA A 818 -16.28 2.96 4.79
CA ALA A 818 -16.97 1.68 4.70
C ALA A 818 -18.12 1.72 3.68
N ALA A 819 -19.00 2.72 3.78
CA ALA A 819 -20.08 2.91 2.83
C ALA A 819 -19.59 3.20 1.41
N SER A 820 -18.44 3.88 1.25
CA SER A 820 -17.82 4.13 -0.07
C SER A 820 -17.29 2.87 -0.75
N PHE A 821 -17.12 1.77 -0.01
CA PHE A 821 -16.78 0.44 -0.53
C PHE A 821 -17.97 -0.53 -0.58
N GLY A 822 -19.18 -0.06 -0.26
CA GLY A 822 -20.39 -0.89 -0.24
C GLY A 822 -20.57 -1.73 1.04
N ILE A 823 -19.80 -1.46 2.09
CA ILE A 823 -19.98 -2.07 3.42
C ILE A 823 -21.00 -1.20 4.19
N LEU A 824 -22.19 -1.75 4.42
CA LEU A 824 -23.38 -0.98 4.81
C LEU A 824 -23.82 -1.10 6.28
N GLU A 825 -23.03 -1.80 7.11
CA GLU A 825 -23.35 -2.06 8.53
C GLU A 825 -23.61 -0.78 9.35
#